data_AF-A0AAV8V179-F1
#
_entry.id   AF-A0AAV8V179-F1
#
_cell.length_a   1.000
_cell.length_b   1.000
_cell.length_c   1.000
_cell.angle_alpha   90.00
_cell.angle_beta   90.00
_cell.angle_gamma   90.00
#
_symmetry.space_group_name_H-M   'P 1'
#
loop_
_entity.id
_entity.type
_entity.pdbx_description
1 polymer ?
#
loop_
_entity_poly.entity_id
_entity_poly.type
_entity_poly.pdbx_seq_one_letter_code
_entity_poly.pdbx_strand_id
1 'polypeptide(L)'
;MSGNRILSSAIRMSMAASVRGVATIPSGSRVAAVGVAFRSRDATGKTLRGNAVHSHSGSCRCCSSTSSYSRGDCAAPSTGYNEMAESAKPGADEIYTSKHFEVQPGQVHDLLRRHDIEFRETADGISVKNCPFCHPINNKRENQWKLSINSAKGMFMCHRCSAKGGWWTLRNKLYSLAGNEMSSQGSGGFSMGIEANPLGGSYERRGGSVMISGEEQEKWVNVLKDSAALQHYMQQVRGLKPEVLEKYAVGGANFPFLTEGRRVHKLCFTFPMIDESGSVVRAKIRSMEDKSSQMLHPKGGKWGLFGLHTVPESAKEIILTEGEFDAMAAYQATGVPAVSLPNGANSLPVELLPSLERFEKIYLWMDDDHVGREGAQAFVKKLGIRRCYLVKTRGGTDVGPKDANDALREGVDMKALLEKAGPAPNHAIVQFRDMILEIYDEVKNPKRVAGTQFDSLKGLNSTLKGHRRGELTVVSGHTGVGKTTIMGQISLDLCMKGVRTLWGSFEINNVRMAKTLLGQFYYMKTGRYLRPKDIDSLETFEELCAEFESLPLYFMKFYGSCPVPKVIETMEYANYLLDTTHFVLDNLQFMLSGQARGTRKFDLQDEAIIEFRKFATSNNSHISLVMHPRKEQDDELLSTSSISGTAKATQEADNILLVQRGERHPFLDIRKNRYDGGVGSVPLAFDPESKVFNELPSSALEQNSLMKFSGREFPNPRRGQFTKTGAFPKGQSFFAATEQMPNSEKKANEQLSNLFDFTETPSSIGRAAQARKKNGDEKPPVSK
;
A
#
# COMPACT_ATOMS: atom_id res chain seq x y z
N MET A 1 -8.56 -55.53 51.43
CA MET A 1 -9.43 -56.57 50.84
C MET A 1 -9.72 -56.13 49.40
N SER A 2 -9.42 -56.84 48.31
CA SER A 2 -9.63 -58.26 47.93
C SER A 2 -11.12 -58.63 47.79
N GLY A 3 -11.65 -59.02 46.62
CA GLY A 3 -11.07 -59.07 45.26
C GLY A 3 -11.78 -60.09 44.35
N ASN A 4 -11.34 -60.20 43.08
CA ASN A 4 -11.73 -61.21 42.06
C ASN A 4 -13.15 -61.06 41.43
N ARG A 5 -13.41 -61.37 40.14
CA ARG A 5 -12.54 -61.81 38.99
C ARG A 5 -13.27 -61.75 37.62
N ILE A 6 -12.50 -61.65 36.52
CA ILE A 6 -12.73 -62.28 35.17
C ILE A 6 -13.88 -61.65 34.30
N LEU A 7 -13.81 -61.47 32.96
CA LEU A 7 -12.92 -61.95 31.86
C LEU A 7 -12.63 -60.85 30.78
N SER A 8 -11.68 -61.17 29.89
CA SER A 8 -11.14 -60.54 28.64
C SER A 8 -12.09 -59.87 27.60
N SER A 9 -11.65 -59.22 26.49
CA SER A 9 -10.43 -58.44 26.12
C SER A 9 -10.51 -57.93 24.66
N ALA A 10 -9.95 -56.73 24.38
CA ALA A 10 -9.35 -56.20 23.13
C ALA A 10 -9.70 -56.73 21.71
N ILE A 11 -9.83 -55.80 20.74
CA ILE A 11 -8.98 -55.73 19.51
C ILE A 11 -9.07 -54.34 18.84
N ARG A 12 -8.10 -54.00 17.98
CA ARG A 12 -7.88 -52.69 17.32
C ARG A 12 -7.85 -52.82 15.79
N MET A 13 -8.26 -51.72 15.11
CA MET A 13 -7.74 -51.20 13.83
C MET A 13 -7.86 -52.03 12.52
N SER A 14 -7.96 -51.25 11.43
CA SER A 14 -7.55 -51.57 10.05
C SER A 14 -8.40 -52.57 9.25
N MET A 15 -8.94 -52.10 8.12
CA MET A 15 -8.57 -52.62 6.81
C MET A 15 -8.85 -51.58 5.71
N ALA A 16 -8.19 -51.75 4.57
CA ALA A 16 -8.37 -50.92 3.37
C ALA A 16 -8.45 -51.81 2.12
N ALA A 17 -8.94 -51.20 1.03
CA ALA A 17 -8.87 -51.64 -0.37
C ALA A 17 -9.89 -52.69 -0.90
N SER A 18 -10.33 -52.40 -2.13
CA SER A 18 -10.47 -53.33 -3.27
C SER A 18 -11.85 -53.90 -3.71
N VAL A 19 -12.34 -53.34 -4.85
CA VAL A 19 -12.39 -54.01 -6.19
C VAL A 19 -13.74 -54.48 -6.82
N ARG A 20 -14.05 -53.89 -8.01
CA ARG A 20 -14.75 -54.37 -9.24
C ARG A 20 -16.29 -54.38 -9.41
N GLY A 21 -16.68 -54.16 -10.68
CA GLY A 21 -18.03 -54.31 -11.31
C GLY A 21 -18.61 -52.98 -11.84
N VAL A 22 -18.57 -52.51 -13.11
CA VAL A 22 -18.35 -53.00 -14.51
C VAL A 22 -19.64 -53.10 -15.35
N ALA A 23 -19.86 -52.12 -16.25
CA ALA A 23 -20.61 -52.15 -17.53
C ALA A 23 -20.71 -50.70 -18.11
N THR A 24 -20.85 -50.36 -19.40
CA THR A 24 -20.11 -50.63 -20.66
C THR A 24 -20.80 -49.85 -21.81
N ILE A 25 -20.13 -48.84 -22.40
CA ILE A 25 -19.93 -48.58 -23.86
C ILE A 25 -21.15 -48.70 -24.83
N PRO A 26 -21.46 -47.65 -25.63
CA PRO A 26 -21.02 -47.60 -27.05
C PRO A 26 -20.48 -46.23 -27.55
N SER A 27 -20.16 -46.12 -28.85
CA SER A 27 -19.12 -45.21 -29.38
C SER A 27 -19.38 -44.57 -30.76
N GLY A 28 -18.84 -43.36 -30.99
CA GLY A 28 -18.73 -42.64 -32.29
C GLY A 28 -18.68 -41.11 -32.06
N SER A 29 -17.99 -40.25 -32.81
CA SER A 29 -17.20 -40.38 -34.06
C SER A 29 -16.00 -39.39 -34.07
N ARG A 30 -15.12 -39.45 -35.09
CA ARG A 30 -13.88 -38.64 -35.23
C ARG A 30 -14.07 -37.37 -36.06
N VAL A 31 -13.13 -36.41 -35.97
CA VAL A 31 -12.27 -35.95 -37.11
C VAL A 31 -11.16 -34.95 -36.68
N ALA A 32 -9.99 -35.11 -37.33
CA ALA A 32 -8.83 -34.20 -37.50
C ALA A 32 -8.36 -33.21 -36.40
N ALA A 33 -7.08 -33.36 -36.03
CA ALA A 33 -6.18 -32.25 -35.71
C ALA A 33 -5.02 -32.26 -36.74
N VAL A 34 -4.57 -31.09 -37.19
CA VAL A 34 -3.50 -30.97 -38.22
C VAL A 34 -2.17 -30.59 -37.56
N GLY A 35 -1.22 -31.53 -37.56
CA GLY A 35 0.18 -31.28 -37.20
C GLY A 35 1.06 -31.28 -38.45
N VAL A 36 1.78 -30.19 -38.72
CA VAL A 36 2.73 -30.11 -39.83
C VAL A 36 4.14 -30.36 -39.31
N ALA A 37 4.75 -31.45 -39.75
CA ALA A 37 6.17 -31.73 -39.55
C ALA A 37 6.85 -31.90 -40.92
N PHE A 38 7.92 -31.14 -41.17
CA PHE A 38 8.76 -31.31 -42.37
C PHE A 38 10.10 -31.95 -42.01
N ARG A 39 10.54 -32.89 -42.85
CA ARG A 39 11.74 -33.71 -42.65
C ARG A 39 13.00 -33.01 -43.12
N SER A 40 14.12 -33.34 -42.49
CA SER A 40 15.46 -33.13 -43.05
C SER A 40 15.68 -33.99 -44.31
N ARG A 41 16.57 -33.51 -45.18
CA ARG A 41 17.24 -34.27 -46.25
C ARG A 41 18.63 -33.66 -46.48
N ASP A 42 19.67 -34.48 -46.34
CA ASP A 42 21.05 -34.10 -46.69
C ASP A 42 21.30 -34.20 -48.20
N ALA A 43 22.15 -33.31 -48.74
CA ALA A 43 22.67 -33.40 -50.11
C ALA A 43 24.01 -32.66 -50.28
N THR A 44 25.11 -33.37 -49.97
CA THR A 44 26.40 -33.36 -50.69
C THR A 44 27.00 -32.06 -51.29
N GLY A 45 28.20 -31.70 -50.84
CA GLY A 45 29.38 -31.80 -51.74
C GLY A 45 30.31 -30.59 -51.93
N LYS A 46 31.61 -30.92 -52.08
CA LYS A 46 32.75 -30.14 -52.64
C LYS A 46 33.19 -28.87 -51.86
N THR A 47 34.31 -28.87 -51.12
CA THR A 47 35.76 -28.99 -51.45
C THR A 47 36.41 -27.77 -52.13
N LEU A 48 37.34 -27.11 -51.43
CA LEU A 48 38.76 -26.82 -51.77
C LEU A 48 39.38 -26.02 -50.58
N ARG A 49 40.56 -26.39 -50.06
CA ARG A 49 41.90 -25.78 -50.32
C ARG A 49 41.90 -24.25 -50.46
N GLY A 50 42.75 -23.49 -49.74
CA GLY A 50 43.78 -23.84 -48.74
C GLY A 50 44.86 -22.73 -48.64
N ASN A 51 45.89 -22.92 -47.79
CA ASN A 51 47.08 -22.04 -47.64
C ASN A 51 46.76 -20.63 -47.05
N ALA A 52 47.68 -19.83 -46.46
CA ALA A 52 49.07 -19.97 -45.95
C ALA A 52 49.45 -18.70 -45.14
N VAL A 53 50.54 -18.52 -44.36
CA VAL A 53 51.51 -19.35 -43.60
C VAL A 53 52.31 -18.36 -42.68
N HIS A 54 53.07 -18.85 -41.69
CA HIS A 54 53.96 -18.13 -40.73
C HIS A 54 53.28 -17.38 -39.56
N SER A 55 53.65 -17.51 -38.26
CA SER A 55 54.74 -18.12 -37.45
C SER A 55 55.73 -17.14 -36.81
N HIS A 56 56.30 -17.57 -35.66
CA HIS A 56 57.26 -16.91 -34.72
C HIS A 56 56.64 -16.30 -33.46
N SER A 57 57.28 -16.31 -32.28
CA SER A 57 58.24 -17.26 -31.65
C SER A 57 58.46 -16.88 -30.16
N GLY A 58 58.99 -17.79 -29.33
CA GLY A 58 59.22 -17.60 -27.87
C GLY A 58 58.09 -18.23 -27.01
N SER A 59 58.32 -19.06 -25.98
CA SER A 59 59.47 -19.28 -25.07
C SER A 59 59.78 -18.04 -24.22
N CYS A 60 59.95 -18.08 -22.89
CA CYS A 60 60.14 -19.19 -21.92
C CYS A 60 59.53 -18.79 -20.53
N ARG A 61 59.47 -19.61 -19.47
CA ARG A 61 60.04 -20.95 -19.15
C ARG A 61 59.13 -21.72 -18.17
N CYS A 62 59.48 -22.97 -17.83
CA CYS A 62 58.79 -23.83 -16.87
C CYS A 62 59.19 -23.57 -15.39
N CYS A 63 58.30 -23.95 -14.46
CA CYS A 63 58.67 -24.71 -13.27
C CYS A 63 57.52 -25.66 -12.88
N SER A 64 57.82 -26.83 -12.32
CA SER A 64 56.91 -27.97 -12.35
C SER A 64 57.10 -28.95 -11.20
N SER A 65 56.02 -29.36 -10.55
CA SER A 65 55.97 -30.55 -9.69
C SER A 65 54.60 -31.22 -9.78
N THR A 66 54.64 -32.48 -10.20
CA THR A 66 53.50 -33.38 -10.45
C THR A 66 52.72 -33.76 -9.19
N SER A 67 51.41 -33.95 -9.33
CA SER A 67 50.68 -34.97 -8.56
C SER A 67 49.70 -35.73 -9.47
N SER A 68 49.40 -36.96 -9.09
CA SER A 68 48.79 -38.03 -9.88
C SER A 68 47.39 -37.73 -10.45
N TYR A 69 47.14 -38.26 -11.66
CA TYR A 69 45.77 -38.61 -12.08
C TYR A 69 45.15 -39.58 -11.08
N SER A 70 43.94 -39.27 -10.62
CA SER A 70 43.01 -40.26 -10.07
C SER A 70 41.64 -40.04 -10.72
N ARG A 71 40.93 -41.13 -11.02
CA ARG A 71 39.52 -41.05 -11.40
C ARG A 71 38.72 -40.98 -10.11
N GLY A 72 38.02 -39.88 -9.90
CA GLY A 72 37.09 -39.66 -8.78
C GLY A 72 35.75 -39.18 -9.30
N ASP A 73 34.68 -39.59 -8.64
CA ASP A 73 33.32 -39.49 -9.16
C ASP A 73 32.74 -38.06 -9.19
N CYS A 74 31.69 -37.89 -10.01
CA CYS A 74 30.96 -36.63 -10.14
C CYS A 74 30.08 -36.33 -8.92
N ALA A 75 30.70 -35.94 -7.80
CA ALA A 75 29.99 -35.42 -6.63
C ALA A 75 29.28 -34.09 -6.98
N ALA A 76 27.99 -33.99 -6.67
CA ALA A 76 27.17 -32.82 -7.00
C ALA A 76 27.32 -31.69 -5.96
N PRO A 77 27.60 -30.43 -6.36
CA PRO A 77 27.75 -29.29 -5.45
C PRO A 77 26.39 -28.71 -5.02
N SER A 78 25.59 -29.50 -4.31
CA SER A 78 24.21 -29.15 -3.92
C SER A 78 24.08 -28.18 -2.72
N THR A 79 25.18 -27.85 -2.03
CA THR A 79 25.16 -27.03 -0.80
C THR A 79 25.33 -25.52 -1.03
N GLY A 80 26.02 -25.13 -2.11
CA GLY A 80 26.59 -23.77 -2.25
C GLY A 80 25.60 -22.60 -2.29
N TYR A 81 24.32 -22.84 -2.56
CA TYR A 81 23.31 -21.77 -2.64
C TYR A 81 22.78 -21.29 -1.27
N ASN A 82 22.95 -22.06 -0.19
CA ASN A 82 22.50 -21.67 1.15
C ASN A 82 23.62 -21.02 1.98
N GLU A 83 24.81 -21.63 2.03
CA GLU A 83 25.95 -21.14 2.83
C GLU A 83 26.42 -19.73 2.38
N MET A 84 26.29 -19.41 1.09
CA MET A 84 26.65 -18.08 0.56
C MET A 84 25.74 -16.93 1.03
N ALA A 85 24.64 -17.21 1.72
CA ALA A 85 23.72 -16.19 2.24
C ALA A 85 24.11 -15.66 3.63
N GLU A 86 24.93 -16.38 4.41
CA GLU A 86 25.14 -16.09 5.84
C GLU A 86 26.25 -15.05 6.12
N SER A 87 27.15 -14.82 5.17
CA SER A 87 28.38 -14.02 5.38
C SER A 87 28.36 -12.61 4.79
N ALA A 88 27.31 -12.23 4.04
CA ALA A 88 27.23 -10.95 3.34
C ALA A 88 26.34 -9.94 4.07
N LYS A 89 26.94 -9.07 4.91
CA LYS A 89 26.32 -7.75 5.16
C LYS A 89 26.21 -7.02 3.80
N PRO A 90 25.09 -6.34 3.50
CA PRO A 90 24.97 -5.57 2.27
C PRO A 90 26.07 -4.51 2.17
N GLY A 91 26.53 -4.22 0.95
CA GLY A 91 27.22 -2.96 0.69
C GLY A 91 26.28 -1.77 0.96
N ALA A 92 26.83 -0.58 1.21
CA ALA A 92 26.03 0.61 1.54
C ALA A 92 24.97 0.94 0.48
N ASP A 93 25.23 0.59 -0.79
CA ASP A 93 24.35 0.81 -1.94
C ASP A 93 23.52 -0.43 -2.34
N GLU A 94 23.60 -1.55 -1.61
CA GLU A 94 22.83 -2.77 -1.90
C GLU A 94 21.53 -2.85 -1.10
N ILE A 95 20.41 -2.96 -1.82
CA ILE A 95 19.07 -2.93 -1.25
C ILE A 95 18.79 -4.21 -0.47
N TYR A 96 18.45 -4.06 0.81
CA TYR A 96 18.14 -5.20 1.64
C TYR A 96 16.91 -5.97 1.13
N THR A 97 17.09 -7.28 0.96
CA THR A 97 16.06 -8.24 0.60
C THR A 97 16.18 -9.41 1.57
N SER A 98 15.10 -9.75 2.29
CA SER A 98 15.11 -10.88 3.24
C SER A 98 15.41 -12.20 2.52
N LYS A 99 16.16 -13.11 3.16
CA LYS A 99 16.41 -14.49 2.70
C LYS A 99 15.12 -15.34 2.63
N HIS A 100 14.04 -14.84 3.24
CA HIS A 100 12.68 -15.38 3.23
C HIS A 100 11.77 -14.72 2.17
N PHE A 101 12.26 -13.75 1.40
CA PHE A 101 11.54 -13.18 0.26
C PHE A 101 11.42 -14.22 -0.87
N GLU A 102 10.22 -14.37 -1.43
CA GLU A 102 9.94 -15.24 -2.57
C GLU A 102 9.44 -14.41 -3.75
N VAL A 103 10.04 -14.62 -4.92
CA VAL A 103 9.65 -14.00 -6.19
C VAL A 103 8.44 -14.74 -6.76
N GLN A 104 7.47 -14.02 -7.34
CA GLN A 104 6.28 -14.68 -7.88
C GLN A 104 6.64 -15.55 -9.11
N PRO A 105 6.00 -16.73 -9.27
CA PRO A 105 6.28 -17.62 -10.40
C PRO A 105 6.24 -16.90 -11.75
N GLY A 106 7.31 -17.08 -12.55
CA GLY A 106 7.44 -16.45 -13.87
C GLY A 106 8.00 -15.02 -13.89
N GLN A 107 8.03 -14.28 -12.77
CA GLN A 107 8.54 -12.89 -12.79
C GLN A 107 9.99 -12.79 -13.27
N VAL A 108 10.85 -13.77 -12.95
CA VAL A 108 12.24 -13.80 -13.43
C VAL A 108 12.29 -13.98 -14.96
N HIS A 109 11.48 -14.90 -15.50
CA HIS A 109 11.34 -15.10 -16.95
C HIS A 109 10.79 -13.84 -17.64
N ASP A 110 9.83 -13.15 -17.03
CA ASP A 110 9.24 -11.92 -17.56
C ASP A 110 10.24 -10.76 -17.56
N LEU A 111 11.11 -10.66 -16.54
CA LEU A 111 12.18 -9.67 -16.49
C LEU A 111 13.24 -9.94 -17.57
N LEU A 112 13.69 -11.19 -17.71
CA LEU A 112 14.70 -11.54 -18.72
C LEU A 112 14.15 -11.35 -20.14
N ARG A 113 12.88 -11.70 -20.40
CA ARG A 113 12.21 -11.43 -21.68
C ARG A 113 12.05 -9.94 -21.97
N ARG A 114 11.71 -9.11 -20.97
CA ARG A 114 11.63 -7.64 -21.11
C ARG A 114 12.95 -6.98 -21.54
N HIS A 115 14.08 -7.60 -21.23
CA HIS A 115 15.42 -7.12 -21.58
C HIS A 115 16.05 -7.85 -22.80
N ASP A 116 15.28 -8.66 -23.53
CA ASP A 116 15.76 -9.49 -24.65
C ASP A 116 16.96 -10.40 -24.30
N ILE A 117 16.98 -10.91 -23.05
CA ILE A 117 18.08 -11.73 -22.54
C ILE A 117 17.82 -13.20 -22.85
N GLU A 118 18.68 -13.82 -23.67
CA GLU A 118 18.68 -15.27 -23.88
C GLU A 118 19.03 -16.04 -22.57
N PHE A 119 18.14 -16.93 -22.14
CA PHE A 119 18.32 -17.80 -20.99
C PHE A 119 17.86 -19.24 -21.27
N ARG A 120 18.20 -20.14 -20.34
CA ARG A 120 17.72 -21.54 -20.28
C ARG A 120 17.42 -21.93 -18.85
N GLU A 121 16.53 -22.88 -18.66
CA GLU A 121 16.29 -23.49 -17.35
C GLU A 121 17.35 -24.56 -17.04
N THR A 122 17.58 -24.78 -15.75
CA THR A 122 18.56 -25.71 -15.16
C THR A 122 17.99 -26.21 -13.82
N ALA A 123 18.55 -27.29 -13.26
CA ALA A 123 18.03 -27.88 -12.01
C ALA A 123 17.97 -26.87 -10.83
N ASP A 124 18.94 -25.95 -10.76
CA ASP A 124 19.08 -24.98 -9.66
C ASP A 124 18.41 -23.61 -9.92
N GLY A 125 17.81 -23.42 -11.10
CA GLY A 125 17.20 -22.16 -11.53
C GLY A 125 17.41 -21.84 -13.02
N ILE A 126 17.72 -20.59 -13.33
CA ILE A 126 17.86 -20.06 -14.69
C ILE A 126 19.32 -19.70 -14.96
N SER A 127 19.85 -20.11 -16.12
CA SER A 127 21.19 -19.77 -16.60
C SER A 127 21.09 -18.84 -17.81
N VAL A 128 21.72 -17.68 -17.73
CA VAL A 128 21.71 -16.64 -18.77
C VAL A 128 22.90 -16.81 -19.72
N LYS A 129 22.64 -16.85 -21.03
CA LYS A 129 23.62 -17.13 -22.09
C LYS A 129 24.77 -16.12 -22.08
N ASN A 130 24.42 -14.83 -22.09
CA ASN A 130 25.36 -13.72 -22.15
C ASN A 130 25.11 -12.82 -20.93
N CYS A 131 26.01 -12.78 -19.95
CA CYS A 131 25.83 -11.95 -18.76
C CYS A 131 25.89 -10.46 -19.13
N PRO A 132 24.83 -9.65 -18.92
CA PRO A 132 24.81 -8.24 -19.33
C PRO A 132 25.73 -7.36 -18.47
N PHE A 133 26.09 -7.81 -17.25
CA PHE A 133 27.03 -7.12 -16.35
C PHE A 133 28.51 -7.36 -16.69
N CYS A 134 28.80 -8.11 -17.77
CA CYS A 134 30.17 -8.43 -18.18
C CYS A 134 30.68 -7.50 -19.29
N HIS A 135 31.98 -7.21 -19.30
CA HIS A 135 32.66 -6.73 -20.50
C HIS A 135 32.46 -7.71 -21.68
N PRO A 136 32.44 -7.21 -22.95
CA PRO A 136 32.16 -7.99 -24.14
C PRO A 136 32.83 -9.37 -24.19
N ILE A 137 32.04 -10.36 -24.59
CA ILE A 137 32.38 -11.79 -24.58
C ILE A 137 32.96 -12.30 -25.90
N ASN A 138 32.92 -11.48 -26.96
CA ASN A 138 33.38 -11.80 -28.32
C ASN A 138 32.93 -13.19 -28.81
N ASN A 139 31.70 -13.58 -28.45
CA ASN A 139 31.05 -14.87 -28.72
C ASN A 139 31.87 -16.13 -28.35
N LYS A 140 32.84 -16.01 -27.44
CA LYS A 140 33.59 -17.16 -26.92
C LYS A 140 32.71 -18.07 -26.06
N ARG A 141 32.43 -19.28 -26.53
CA ARG A 141 31.57 -20.29 -25.86
C ARG A 141 31.94 -20.54 -24.39
N GLU A 142 33.22 -20.52 -24.05
CA GLU A 142 33.75 -20.69 -22.68
C GLU A 142 33.24 -19.65 -21.67
N ASN A 143 32.83 -18.46 -22.15
CA ASN A 143 32.36 -17.32 -21.35
C ASN A 143 30.83 -17.21 -21.29
N GLN A 144 30.10 -18.10 -21.97
CA GLN A 144 28.63 -18.14 -21.96
C GLN A 144 28.09 -18.95 -20.76
N TRP A 145 26.82 -18.73 -20.43
CA TRP A 145 26.09 -19.45 -19.37
C TRP A 145 26.70 -19.27 -17.96
N LYS A 146 27.40 -18.15 -17.73
CA LYS A 146 28.12 -17.84 -16.48
C LYS A 146 27.31 -17.06 -15.45
N LEU A 147 26.14 -16.54 -15.80
CA LEU A 147 25.21 -15.89 -14.88
C LEU A 147 24.09 -16.88 -14.53
N SER A 148 24.00 -17.23 -13.25
CA SER A 148 22.98 -18.11 -12.68
C SER A 148 22.03 -17.28 -11.81
N ILE A 149 20.73 -17.56 -11.89
CA ILE A 149 19.66 -16.85 -11.17
C ILE A 149 18.70 -17.90 -10.58
N ASN A 150 18.50 -17.91 -9.27
CA ASN A 150 17.51 -18.78 -8.65
C ASN A 150 16.09 -18.26 -8.96
N SER A 151 15.24 -19.11 -9.55
CA SER A 151 13.90 -18.71 -10.03
C SER A 151 12.89 -18.39 -8.92
N ALA A 152 13.08 -18.93 -7.71
CA ALA A 152 12.15 -18.75 -6.58
C ALA A 152 12.54 -17.59 -5.65
N LYS A 153 13.85 -17.32 -5.46
CA LYS A 153 14.35 -16.23 -4.60
C LYS A 153 14.87 -15.01 -5.38
N GLY A 154 15.06 -15.11 -6.70
CA GLY A 154 15.65 -14.05 -7.53
C GLY A 154 17.11 -13.72 -7.24
N MET A 155 17.78 -14.50 -6.37
CA MET A 155 19.21 -14.37 -6.08
C MET A 155 20.03 -14.71 -7.32
N PHE A 156 21.08 -13.96 -7.62
CA PHE A 156 21.94 -14.21 -8.77
C PHE A 156 23.43 -14.14 -8.44
N MET A 157 24.22 -14.83 -9.26
CA MET A 157 25.69 -14.73 -9.28
C MET A 157 26.21 -14.93 -10.71
N CYS A 158 27.16 -14.08 -11.11
CA CYS A 158 27.96 -14.30 -12.31
C CYS A 158 29.37 -14.79 -11.98
N HIS A 159 29.70 -16.02 -12.39
CA HIS A 159 31.02 -16.64 -12.22
C HIS A 159 32.11 -16.09 -13.18
N ARG A 160 31.91 -14.89 -13.76
CA ARG A 160 32.87 -14.21 -14.66
C ARG A 160 33.19 -12.78 -14.26
N CYS A 161 32.19 -11.98 -13.85
CA CYS A 161 32.39 -10.63 -13.33
C CYS A 161 32.15 -10.51 -11.81
N SER A 162 31.88 -11.63 -11.13
CA SER A 162 31.52 -11.69 -9.70
C SER A 162 30.28 -10.89 -9.29
N ALA A 163 29.54 -10.31 -10.25
CA ALA A 163 28.30 -9.59 -10.01
C ALA A 163 27.26 -10.54 -9.37
N LYS A 164 26.82 -10.18 -8.16
CA LYS A 164 25.83 -10.92 -7.36
C LYS A 164 24.78 -9.96 -6.78
N GLY A 165 23.76 -10.54 -6.13
CA GLY A 165 22.76 -9.81 -5.37
C GLY A 165 21.41 -10.54 -5.28
N GLY A 166 20.43 -9.90 -4.64
CA GLY A 166 19.03 -10.35 -4.61
C GLY A 166 18.21 -9.88 -5.80
N TRP A 167 16.91 -10.17 -5.79
CA TRP A 167 15.94 -9.84 -6.85
C TRP A 167 15.94 -8.35 -7.25
N TRP A 168 15.86 -7.45 -6.27
CA TRP A 168 15.85 -6.00 -6.51
C TRP A 168 17.20 -5.49 -7.01
N THR A 169 18.30 -6.10 -6.57
CA THR A 169 19.66 -5.82 -7.07
C THR A 169 19.83 -6.27 -8.52
N LEU A 170 19.26 -7.42 -8.92
CA LEU A 170 19.26 -7.91 -10.31
C LEU A 170 18.56 -6.91 -11.21
N ARG A 171 17.33 -6.55 -10.83
CA ARG A 171 16.48 -5.56 -11.51
C ARG A 171 17.19 -4.22 -11.71
N ASN A 172 17.67 -3.60 -10.64
CA ASN A 172 18.35 -2.31 -10.73
C ASN A 172 19.59 -2.35 -11.64
N LYS A 173 20.41 -3.41 -11.56
CA LYS A 173 21.59 -3.56 -12.42
C LYS A 173 21.21 -3.74 -13.90
N LEU A 174 20.05 -4.33 -14.23
CA LEU A 174 19.53 -4.38 -15.60
C LEU A 174 19.01 -3.01 -16.10
N TYR A 175 18.32 -2.25 -15.24
CA TYR A 175 17.79 -0.91 -15.61
C TYR A 175 18.90 0.11 -15.87
N SER A 176 19.99 0.08 -15.10
CA SER A 176 21.13 0.97 -15.31
C SER A 176 21.89 0.71 -16.63
N LEU A 177 21.77 -0.50 -17.20
CA LEU A 177 22.30 -0.80 -18.53
C LEU A 177 21.36 -0.28 -19.63
N ALA A 178 20.06 -0.63 -19.56
CA ALA A 178 19.05 -0.18 -20.52
C ALA A 178 18.86 1.35 -20.56
N GLY A 179 19.29 2.08 -19.52
CA GLY A 179 19.30 3.54 -19.51
C GLY A 179 20.30 4.19 -20.47
N ASN A 180 21.44 3.55 -20.74
CA ASN A 180 22.58 4.19 -21.42
C ASN A 180 22.46 4.18 -22.96
N GLU A 181 21.71 3.26 -23.55
CA GLU A 181 21.60 3.13 -25.01
C GLU A 181 20.77 4.28 -25.63
N MET A 182 19.75 4.75 -24.90
CA MET A 182 18.84 5.82 -25.34
C MET A 182 19.46 7.22 -25.22
N SER A 183 20.52 7.41 -24.41
CA SER A 183 21.16 8.72 -24.15
C SER A 183 22.13 9.19 -25.24
N SER A 184 22.26 8.45 -26.35
CA SER A 184 23.15 8.80 -27.47
C SER A 184 22.71 10.02 -28.29
N GLN A 185 21.48 10.54 -28.08
CA GLN A 185 21.00 11.81 -28.66
C GLN A 185 20.44 12.77 -27.59
N GLY A 186 21.21 13.00 -26.52
CA GLY A 186 20.93 14.06 -25.54
C GLY A 186 22.09 14.27 -24.58
N SER A 187 22.75 15.43 -24.64
CA SER A 187 23.91 15.75 -23.80
C SER A 187 23.51 15.99 -22.33
N GLY A 188 23.45 14.92 -21.54
CA GLY A 188 23.09 14.95 -20.13
C GLY A 188 23.13 13.55 -19.51
N GLY A 189 24.32 13.07 -19.15
CA GLY A 189 24.49 11.75 -18.55
C GLY A 189 23.93 11.69 -17.12
N PHE A 190 22.86 10.93 -16.92
CA PHE A 190 22.24 10.71 -15.61
C PHE A 190 22.44 9.27 -15.13
N SER A 191 23.33 9.09 -14.16
CA SER A 191 23.46 7.85 -13.40
C SER A 191 22.16 7.55 -12.64
N MET A 192 21.62 6.35 -12.79
CA MET A 192 20.56 5.80 -11.94
C MET A 192 21.13 5.23 -10.62
N GLY A 193 22.01 6.00 -9.98
CA GLY A 193 22.38 5.80 -8.58
C GLY A 193 21.34 6.42 -7.64
N ILE A 194 21.04 5.72 -6.55
CA ILE A 194 20.58 6.36 -5.30
C ILE A 194 21.84 6.62 -4.46
N GLU A 195 22.76 7.41 -5.01
CA GLU A 195 23.86 7.97 -4.23
C GLU A 195 23.33 9.13 -3.37
N ALA A 196 23.89 9.29 -2.16
CA ALA A 196 23.48 10.31 -1.18
C ALA A 196 24.02 11.74 -1.51
N ASN A 197 23.74 12.20 -2.73
CA ASN A 197 23.98 13.54 -3.27
C ASN A 197 25.47 13.96 -3.37
N PRO A 198 26.13 13.78 -4.52
CA PRO A 198 27.53 14.17 -4.76
C PRO A 198 27.72 15.58 -5.38
N LEU A 199 26.73 16.49 -5.31
CA LEU A 199 26.92 17.89 -5.76
C LEU A 199 27.15 18.84 -4.57
N GLY A 200 28.38 18.82 -4.08
CA GLY A 200 28.89 19.74 -3.06
C GLY A 200 29.16 21.15 -3.60
N GLY A 201 28.10 21.92 -3.87
CA GLY A 201 28.17 23.38 -3.65
C GLY A 201 28.23 23.64 -2.14
N SER A 202 28.95 24.66 -1.69
CA SER A 202 29.30 24.85 -0.27
C SER A 202 28.15 25.37 0.61
N TYR A 203 27.14 24.52 0.82
CA TYR A 203 26.25 24.55 1.98
C TYR A 203 26.59 23.36 2.87
N GLU A 204 27.03 23.64 4.09
CA GLU A 204 27.29 22.62 5.10
C GLU A 204 25.99 21.89 5.45
N ARG A 205 25.94 20.55 5.29
CA ARG A 205 24.81 19.76 5.80
C ARG A 205 24.83 19.81 7.32
N ARG A 206 24.11 20.75 7.93
CA ARG A 206 23.67 20.70 9.34
C ARG A 206 22.59 19.62 9.52
N GLY A 207 22.95 18.41 9.13
CA GLY A 207 22.14 17.19 9.10
C GLY A 207 22.95 16.03 9.66
N GLY A 208 23.68 16.27 10.75
CA GLY A 208 24.09 15.18 11.63
C GLY A 208 22.84 14.43 12.09
N SER A 209 22.93 13.11 12.27
CA SER A 209 21.82 12.37 12.86
C SER A 209 21.65 12.83 14.30
N VAL A 210 20.64 13.68 14.54
CA VAL A 210 20.25 14.06 15.89
C VAL A 210 19.75 12.80 16.56
N MET A 211 20.53 12.30 17.52
CA MET A 211 20.18 11.22 18.42
C MET A 211 19.62 11.85 19.69
N ILE A 212 18.59 11.25 20.29
CA ILE A 212 18.10 11.69 21.60
C ILE A 212 19.17 11.29 22.63
N SER A 213 19.60 12.21 23.48
CA SER A 213 20.65 11.93 24.45
C SER A 213 20.13 11.07 25.61
N GLY A 214 21.01 10.30 26.25
CA GLY A 214 20.65 9.50 27.43
C GLY A 214 20.04 10.38 28.53
N GLU A 215 20.59 11.57 28.76
CA GLU A 215 20.02 12.52 29.72
C GLU A 215 18.60 12.99 29.34
N GLU A 216 18.30 13.17 28.05
CA GLU A 216 16.97 13.58 27.58
C GLU A 216 15.96 12.44 27.77
N GLN A 217 16.37 11.21 27.46
CA GLN A 217 15.58 10.01 27.74
C GLN A 217 15.30 9.85 29.24
N GLU A 218 16.31 10.01 30.11
CA GLU A 218 16.15 9.97 31.57
C GLU A 218 15.19 11.07 32.07
N LYS A 219 15.30 12.30 31.54
CA LYS A 219 14.37 13.40 31.85
C LYS A 219 12.93 13.01 31.47
N TRP A 220 12.70 12.35 30.33
CA TRP A 220 11.36 11.88 29.95
C TRP A 220 10.85 10.75 30.87
N VAL A 221 11.68 9.78 31.24
CA VAL A 221 11.31 8.70 32.18
C VAL A 221 10.94 9.28 33.54
N ASN A 222 11.69 10.26 34.04
CA ASN A 222 11.39 10.94 35.30
C ASN A 222 10.06 11.71 35.24
N VAL A 223 9.77 12.44 34.14
CA VAL A 223 8.48 13.13 33.95
C VAL A 223 7.30 12.14 33.91
N LEU A 224 7.46 10.91 33.42
CA LEU A 224 6.42 9.86 33.55
C LEU A 224 6.25 9.40 35.01
N LYS A 225 7.35 9.26 35.76
CA LYS A 225 7.32 8.87 37.18
C LYS A 225 6.68 9.95 38.06
N ASP A 226 6.98 11.22 37.83
CA ASP A 226 6.46 12.35 38.61
C ASP A 226 5.01 12.72 38.24
N SER A 227 4.59 12.47 36.99
CA SER A 227 3.26 12.84 36.51
C SER A 227 2.19 11.81 36.85
N ALA A 228 1.47 12.05 37.95
CA ALA A 228 0.31 11.25 38.36
C ALA A 228 -0.75 11.06 37.25
N ALA A 229 -0.93 12.05 36.35
CA ALA A 229 -1.85 11.95 35.22
C ALA A 229 -1.39 10.93 34.18
N LEU A 230 -0.10 10.94 33.81
CA LEU A 230 0.46 9.98 32.86
C LEU A 230 0.51 8.56 33.45
N GLN A 231 0.87 8.43 34.73
CA GLN A 231 0.79 7.16 35.45
C GLN A 231 -0.64 6.60 35.50
N HIS A 232 -1.63 7.42 35.85
CA HIS A 232 -3.04 7.02 35.89
C HIS A 232 -3.51 6.52 34.52
N TYR A 233 -3.19 7.25 33.44
CA TYR A 233 -3.58 6.83 32.09
C TYR A 233 -2.95 5.48 31.71
N MET A 234 -1.65 5.29 31.95
CA MET A 234 -0.97 4.03 31.61
C MET A 234 -1.48 2.84 32.44
N GLN A 235 -1.69 3.01 33.74
CA GLN A 235 -2.05 1.91 34.63
C GLN A 235 -3.56 1.65 34.64
N GLN A 236 -4.38 2.68 34.83
CA GLN A 236 -5.83 2.54 35.04
C GLN A 236 -6.62 2.57 33.73
N VAL A 237 -6.23 3.40 32.75
CA VAL A 237 -6.94 3.47 31.45
C VAL A 237 -6.42 2.41 30.48
N ARG A 238 -5.12 2.12 30.48
CA ARG A 238 -4.45 1.20 29.55
C ARG A 238 -4.09 -0.18 30.11
N GLY A 239 -4.19 -0.40 31.42
CA GLY A 239 -3.89 -1.69 32.06
C GLY A 239 -2.40 -2.08 32.07
N LEU A 240 -1.49 -1.15 31.77
CA LEU A 240 -0.05 -1.41 31.66
C LEU A 240 0.63 -1.24 33.03
N LYS A 241 1.35 -2.27 33.47
CA LYS A 241 2.07 -2.28 34.75
C LYS A 241 3.34 -1.40 34.69
N PRO A 242 3.77 -0.80 35.82
CA PRO A 242 5.02 -0.05 35.92
C PRO A 242 6.26 -0.81 35.41
N GLU A 243 6.36 -2.11 35.73
CA GLU A 243 7.48 -2.98 35.30
C GLU A 243 7.63 -3.08 33.76
N VAL A 244 6.52 -2.95 33.02
CA VAL A 244 6.52 -2.98 31.55
C VAL A 244 6.87 -1.60 30.99
N LEU A 245 6.31 -0.53 31.56
CA LEU A 245 6.62 0.85 31.16
C LEU A 245 8.12 1.16 31.30
N GLU A 246 8.72 0.73 32.41
CA GLU A 246 10.16 0.90 32.68
C GLU A 246 11.02 0.04 31.74
N LYS A 247 10.65 -1.23 31.52
CA LYS A 247 11.35 -2.10 30.56
C LYS A 247 11.35 -1.55 29.12
N TYR A 248 10.23 -0.96 28.69
CA TYR A 248 10.12 -0.32 27.37
C TYR A 248 10.65 1.13 27.35
N ALA A 249 11.21 1.62 28.47
CA ALA A 249 11.73 2.97 28.67
C ALA A 249 10.76 4.09 28.25
N VAL A 250 9.46 3.88 28.53
CA VAL A 250 8.42 4.88 28.24
C VAL A 250 8.62 6.10 29.12
N GLY A 251 8.40 7.29 28.56
CA GLY A 251 8.52 8.56 29.26
C GLY A 251 7.35 9.51 28.99
N GLY A 252 7.46 10.72 29.53
CA GLY A 252 6.53 11.83 29.33
C GLY A 252 7.25 13.14 29.02
N ALA A 253 6.62 14.03 28.25
CA ALA A 253 7.19 15.32 27.88
C ALA A 253 6.11 16.31 27.39
N ASN A 254 6.44 17.61 27.34
CA ASN A 254 5.55 18.67 26.83
C ASN A 254 5.98 19.12 25.43
N PHE A 255 5.37 18.57 24.37
CA PHE A 255 5.74 18.85 22.97
C PHE A 255 4.77 19.84 22.29
N PRO A 256 5.27 20.76 21.43
CA PRO A 256 4.43 21.70 20.70
C PRO A 256 3.76 21.06 19.48
N PHE A 257 2.44 21.21 19.37
CA PHE A 257 1.65 20.80 18.20
C PHE A 257 0.96 22.01 17.56
N LEU A 258 0.88 22.02 16.23
CA LEU A 258 0.14 23.04 15.48
C LEU A 258 -1.37 22.79 15.62
N THR A 259 -2.05 23.63 16.38
CA THR A 259 -3.51 23.62 16.59
C THR A 259 -4.06 24.97 16.13
N GLU A 260 -4.99 24.98 15.17
CA GLU A 260 -5.59 26.21 14.62
C GLU A 260 -4.58 27.30 14.20
N GLY A 261 -3.44 26.87 13.63
CA GLY A 261 -2.36 27.77 13.18
C GLY A 261 -1.47 28.31 14.30
N ARG A 262 -1.61 27.85 15.55
CA ARG A 262 -0.76 28.20 16.70
C ARG A 262 -0.02 26.99 17.25
N ARG A 263 1.22 27.15 17.72
CA ARG A 263 1.94 26.07 18.44
C ARG A 263 1.44 26.04 19.89
N VAL A 264 0.86 24.92 20.31
CA VAL A 264 0.38 24.67 21.68
C VAL A 264 1.16 23.50 22.24
N HIS A 265 1.81 23.67 23.40
CA HIS A 265 2.44 22.54 24.10
C HIS A 265 1.35 21.66 24.73
N LYS A 266 1.40 20.36 24.44
CA LYS A 266 0.53 19.34 25.04
C LYS A 266 1.37 18.35 25.83
N LEU A 267 0.78 17.81 26.89
CA LEU A 267 1.40 16.74 27.67
C LEU A 267 1.30 15.42 26.87
N CYS A 268 2.46 14.78 26.68
CA CYS A 268 2.64 13.64 25.80
C CYS A 268 3.34 12.48 26.48
N PHE A 269 3.08 11.28 25.97
CA PHE A 269 3.93 10.11 26.15
C PHE A 269 5.05 10.11 25.11
N THR A 270 6.20 9.57 25.49
CA THR A 270 7.38 9.41 24.63
C THR A 270 7.75 7.93 24.54
N PHE A 271 7.80 7.39 23.33
CA PHE A 271 8.10 5.98 23.06
C PHE A 271 9.44 5.89 22.31
N PRO A 272 10.58 5.65 22.99
CA PRO A 272 11.89 5.64 22.37
C PRO A 272 12.12 4.37 21.54
N MET A 273 12.61 4.56 20.33
CA MET A 273 13.13 3.50 19.45
C MET A 273 14.63 3.38 19.77
N ILE A 274 14.96 2.36 20.56
CA ILE A 274 16.32 2.09 21.00
C ILE A 274 16.92 1.00 20.11
N ASP A 275 18.11 1.23 19.57
CA ASP A 275 18.82 0.25 18.76
C ASP A 275 19.58 -0.80 19.59
N GLU A 276 20.19 -1.78 18.93
CA GLU A 276 20.95 -2.86 19.56
C GLU A 276 22.23 -2.38 20.29
N SER A 277 22.64 -1.11 20.14
CA SER A 277 23.72 -0.49 20.92
C SER A 277 23.24 0.19 22.21
N GLY A 278 21.92 0.23 22.45
CA GLY A 278 21.31 1.00 23.53
C GLY A 278 21.07 2.47 23.19
N SER A 279 21.27 2.89 21.93
CA SER A 279 21.15 4.29 21.52
C SER A 279 19.74 4.63 21.04
N VAL A 280 19.20 5.78 21.48
CA VAL A 280 17.87 6.25 21.04
C VAL A 280 17.97 6.91 19.66
N VAL A 281 17.71 6.13 18.61
CA VAL A 281 17.76 6.62 17.22
C VAL A 281 16.59 7.55 16.87
N ARG A 282 15.47 7.40 17.56
CA ARG A 282 14.24 8.19 17.39
C ARG A 282 13.26 7.93 18.54
N ALA A 283 12.21 8.72 18.65
CA ALA A 283 11.06 8.46 19.50
C ALA A 283 9.75 8.84 18.81
N LYS A 284 8.66 8.15 19.16
CA LYS A 284 7.30 8.55 18.80
C LYS A 284 6.71 9.32 19.97
N ILE A 285 6.22 10.52 19.69
CA ILE A 285 5.61 11.42 20.67
C ILE A 285 4.10 11.41 20.45
N ARG A 286 3.31 11.24 21.49
CA ARG A 286 1.83 11.15 21.40
C ARG A 286 1.16 11.90 22.54
N SER A 287 0.29 12.86 22.24
CA SER A 287 -0.53 13.55 23.24
C SER A 287 -1.39 12.57 24.05
N MET A 288 -1.55 12.86 25.34
CA MET A 288 -2.51 12.17 26.21
C MET A 288 -3.96 12.53 25.87
N GLU A 289 -4.18 13.74 25.33
CA GLU A 289 -5.49 14.32 25.03
C GLU A 289 -6.01 13.85 23.66
N ASP A 290 -5.23 14.08 22.60
CA ASP A 290 -5.68 13.95 21.21
C ASP A 290 -4.95 12.82 20.47
N LYS A 291 -5.70 11.84 19.96
CA LYS A 291 -5.16 10.76 19.10
C LYS A 291 -4.51 11.28 17.81
N SER A 292 -4.85 12.49 17.34
CA SER A 292 -4.29 13.14 16.15
C SER A 292 -2.97 13.87 16.42
N SER A 293 -2.72 14.27 17.67
CA SER A 293 -1.50 15.00 18.06
C SER A 293 -0.37 14.00 18.35
N GLN A 294 0.25 13.48 17.29
CA GLN A 294 1.41 12.60 17.33
C GLN A 294 2.49 13.00 16.31
N MET A 295 3.76 12.75 16.62
CA MET A 295 4.89 13.01 15.73
C MET A 295 6.05 12.02 15.96
N LEU A 296 6.96 11.93 14.99
CA LEU A 296 8.25 11.25 15.15
C LEU A 296 9.35 12.29 15.40
N HIS A 297 10.04 12.17 16.52
CA HIS A 297 11.08 13.09 16.98
C HIS A 297 12.44 12.37 17.11
N PRO A 298 13.55 12.96 16.63
CA PRO A 298 13.60 14.12 15.74
C PRO A 298 13.07 13.81 14.33
N LYS A 299 12.85 14.85 13.53
CA LYS A 299 12.60 14.72 12.08
C LYS A 299 13.86 14.17 11.40
N GLY A 300 13.69 13.40 10.31
CA GLY A 300 14.80 12.83 9.53
C GLY A 300 15.63 11.72 10.22
N GLY A 301 15.39 11.41 11.50
CA GLY A 301 16.09 10.33 12.21
C GLY A 301 15.86 8.94 11.61
N LYS A 302 16.82 8.03 11.80
CA LYS A 302 16.76 6.64 11.32
C LYS A 302 15.48 5.93 11.77
N TRP A 303 15.06 4.91 11.02
CA TRP A 303 13.97 4.04 11.47
C TRP A 303 14.45 3.08 12.57
N GLY A 304 13.57 2.82 13.54
CA GLY A 304 13.74 1.78 14.54
C GLY A 304 12.39 1.12 14.86
N LEU A 305 12.43 0.04 15.65
CA LEU A 305 11.26 -0.63 16.20
C LEU A 305 11.18 -0.29 17.69
N PHE A 306 10.01 0.16 18.17
CA PHE A 306 9.83 0.42 19.60
C PHE A 306 9.87 -0.90 20.37
N GLY A 307 10.68 -0.95 21.43
CA GLY A 307 10.90 -2.15 22.24
C GLY A 307 11.95 -3.14 21.71
N LEU A 308 12.66 -2.86 20.62
CA LEU A 308 13.65 -3.80 20.05
C LEU A 308 14.76 -4.17 21.06
N HIS A 309 15.20 -3.21 21.86
CA HIS A 309 16.15 -3.40 22.96
C HIS A 309 15.68 -4.37 24.06
N THR A 310 14.37 -4.67 24.11
CA THR A 310 13.79 -5.61 25.10
C THR A 310 13.89 -7.07 24.66
N VAL A 311 14.25 -7.34 23.40
CA VAL A 311 14.19 -8.66 22.74
C VAL A 311 15.51 -9.40 22.92
N PRO A 312 15.54 -10.55 23.65
CA PRO A 312 16.77 -11.33 23.82
C PRO A 312 17.38 -11.77 22.50
N GLU A 313 18.70 -11.86 22.42
CA GLU A 313 19.42 -12.37 21.23
C GLU A 313 19.03 -13.80 20.87
N SER A 314 18.72 -14.61 21.88
CA SER A 314 18.26 -16.01 21.74
C SER A 314 16.80 -16.16 21.32
N ALA A 315 16.04 -15.07 21.18
CA ALA A 315 14.63 -15.13 20.81
C ALA A 315 14.45 -15.51 19.33
N LYS A 316 13.81 -16.66 19.08
CA LYS A 316 13.43 -17.15 17.75
C LYS A 316 12.04 -16.71 17.29
N GLU A 317 11.18 -16.30 18.22
CA GLU A 317 9.83 -15.79 17.95
C GLU A 317 9.69 -14.34 18.42
N ILE A 318 8.90 -13.54 17.70
CA ILE A 318 8.59 -12.14 18.04
C ILE A 318 7.15 -11.77 17.65
N ILE A 319 6.52 -10.88 18.40
CA ILE A 319 5.25 -10.22 18.02
C ILE A 319 5.56 -8.85 17.42
N LEU A 320 5.03 -8.58 16.23
CA LEU A 320 5.07 -7.28 15.56
C LEU A 320 3.66 -6.68 15.59
N THR A 321 3.54 -5.49 16.18
CA THR A 321 2.27 -4.82 16.47
C THR A 321 2.14 -3.47 15.76
N GLU A 322 0.91 -2.97 15.64
CA GLU A 322 0.65 -1.63 15.09
C GLU A 322 1.08 -0.50 16.05
N GLY A 323 0.67 -0.58 17.32
CA GLY A 323 0.81 0.49 18.30
C GLY A 323 1.75 0.17 19.46
N GLU A 324 2.27 1.23 20.09
CA GLU A 324 3.23 1.13 21.20
C GLU A 324 2.57 0.55 22.47
N PHE A 325 1.28 0.85 22.67
CA PHE A 325 0.47 0.25 23.73
C PHE A 325 0.28 -1.27 23.52
N ASP A 326 0.23 -1.70 22.27
CA ASP A 326 -0.07 -3.06 21.85
C ASP A 326 1.15 -3.97 21.99
N ALA A 327 2.34 -3.47 21.64
CA ALA A 327 3.61 -4.13 21.97
C ALA A 327 3.72 -4.40 23.48
N MET A 328 3.49 -3.38 24.31
CA MET A 328 3.55 -3.53 25.77
C MET A 328 2.47 -4.47 26.31
N ALA A 329 1.24 -4.40 25.80
CA ALA A 329 0.14 -5.26 26.23
C ALA A 329 0.37 -6.73 25.86
N ALA A 330 0.79 -6.99 24.62
CA ALA A 330 1.13 -8.32 24.13
C ALA A 330 2.30 -8.93 24.92
N TYR A 331 3.36 -8.15 25.21
CA TYR A 331 4.45 -8.60 26.07
C TYR A 331 3.96 -8.91 27.49
N GLN A 332 3.19 -8.00 28.10
CA GLN A 332 2.71 -8.14 29.48
C GLN A 332 1.87 -9.41 29.70
N ALA A 333 1.02 -9.76 28.74
CA ALA A 333 0.13 -10.92 28.84
C ALA A 333 0.79 -12.24 28.42
N THR A 334 1.60 -12.23 27.37
CA THR A 334 2.12 -13.46 26.75
C THR A 334 3.52 -13.83 27.23
N GLY A 335 4.35 -12.83 27.58
CA GLY A 335 5.78 -12.98 27.85
C GLY A 335 6.65 -13.13 26.59
N VAL A 336 6.05 -13.27 25.40
CA VAL A 336 6.76 -13.32 24.11
C VAL A 336 7.26 -11.90 23.77
N PRO A 337 8.53 -11.72 23.33
CA PRO A 337 9.04 -10.40 22.98
C PRO A 337 8.18 -9.73 21.90
N ALA A 338 7.83 -8.46 22.12
CA ALA A 338 6.91 -7.72 21.29
C ALA A 338 7.41 -6.31 20.97
N VAL A 339 7.22 -5.87 19.73
CA VAL A 339 7.66 -4.57 19.21
C VAL A 339 6.57 -3.91 18.38
N SER A 340 6.59 -2.57 18.25
CA SER A 340 5.64 -1.84 17.39
C SER A 340 6.32 -1.16 16.20
N LEU A 341 5.53 -0.97 15.14
CA LEU A 341 5.93 -0.30 13.91
C LEU A 341 5.92 1.23 14.07
N PRO A 342 6.96 1.95 13.57
CA PRO A 342 7.06 3.40 13.74
C PRO A 342 5.92 4.17 13.06
N ASN A 343 5.33 3.60 11.99
CA ASN A 343 4.26 4.19 11.18
C ASN A 343 2.93 3.40 11.23
N GLY A 344 2.79 2.45 12.15
CA GLY A 344 1.64 1.53 12.20
C GLY A 344 1.48 0.70 10.93
N ALA A 345 0.23 0.33 10.57
CA ALA A 345 -0.09 -0.49 9.41
C ALA A 345 0.28 0.10 8.03
N ASN A 346 0.65 1.39 7.98
CA ASN A 346 0.92 2.08 6.72
C ASN A 346 2.32 1.85 6.13
N SER A 347 3.31 1.36 6.89
CA SER A 347 4.66 1.14 6.36
C SER A 347 5.55 0.24 7.22
N LEU A 348 6.30 -0.63 6.54
CA LEU A 348 7.42 -1.42 7.07
C LEU A 348 8.69 -1.05 6.27
N PRO A 349 9.47 -0.04 6.72
CA PRO A 349 10.71 0.35 6.08
C PRO A 349 11.68 -0.82 5.91
N VAL A 350 12.34 -0.93 4.75
CA VAL A 350 13.26 -2.05 4.47
C VAL A 350 14.47 -2.08 5.42
N GLU A 351 14.83 -0.93 5.99
CA GLU A 351 15.88 -0.77 7.01
C GLU A 351 15.63 -1.58 8.29
N LEU A 352 14.37 -1.96 8.58
CA LEU A 352 14.00 -2.75 9.77
C LEU A 352 14.01 -4.26 9.53
N LEU A 353 14.04 -4.69 8.27
CA LEU A 353 14.03 -6.12 7.91
C LEU A 353 15.28 -6.89 8.41
N PRO A 354 16.51 -6.32 8.44
CA PRO A 354 17.67 -7.00 9.04
C PRO A 354 17.47 -7.41 10.49
N SER A 355 16.93 -6.51 11.34
CA SER A 355 16.64 -6.80 12.76
C SER A 355 15.57 -7.88 12.92
N LEU A 356 14.67 -8.02 11.95
CA LEU A 356 13.63 -9.06 11.92
C LEU A 356 14.13 -10.39 11.31
N GLU A 357 15.36 -10.47 10.81
CA GLU A 357 15.85 -11.61 10.03
C GLU A 357 16.32 -12.81 10.89
N ARG A 358 16.50 -12.60 12.20
CA ARG A 358 16.85 -13.67 13.15
C ARG A 358 15.65 -14.53 13.58
N PHE A 359 14.42 -14.06 13.38
CA PHE A 359 13.22 -14.75 13.85
C PHE A 359 12.71 -15.79 12.85
N GLU A 360 12.56 -17.02 13.34
CA GLU A 360 11.96 -18.16 12.64
C GLU A 360 10.43 -18.06 12.59
N LYS A 361 9.83 -17.32 13.53
CA LYS A 361 8.39 -17.05 13.61
C LYS A 361 8.13 -15.58 13.94
N ILE A 362 7.22 -14.96 13.20
CA ILE A 362 6.77 -13.57 13.42
C ILE A 362 5.25 -13.59 13.52
N TYR A 363 4.71 -13.24 14.69
CA TYR A 363 3.28 -13.01 14.86
C TYR A 363 2.97 -11.57 14.43
N LEU A 364 2.13 -11.39 13.42
CA LEU A 364 1.62 -10.10 13.01
C LEU A 364 0.31 -9.86 13.77
N TRP A 365 0.35 -8.93 14.73
CA TRP A 365 -0.78 -8.54 15.56
C TRP A 365 -1.11 -7.06 15.30
N MET A 366 -1.64 -6.84 14.10
CA MET A 366 -2.18 -5.56 13.67
C MET A 366 -3.60 -5.39 14.22
N ASP A 367 -4.15 -4.17 14.14
CA ASP A 367 -5.54 -3.90 14.52
C ASP A 367 -6.52 -4.72 13.66
N ASP A 368 -7.59 -5.28 14.26
CA ASP A 368 -8.59 -6.08 13.55
C ASP A 368 -9.62 -5.20 12.81
N ASP A 369 -9.13 -4.29 11.97
CA ASP A 369 -9.86 -3.48 11.01
C ASP A 369 -9.28 -3.59 9.58
N HIS A 370 -9.89 -2.92 8.61
CA HIS A 370 -9.49 -2.98 7.21
C HIS A 370 -8.03 -2.55 6.98
N VAL A 371 -7.56 -1.50 7.66
CA VAL A 371 -6.20 -0.95 7.45
C VAL A 371 -5.17 -1.86 8.08
N GLY A 372 -5.42 -2.36 9.30
CA GLY A 372 -4.55 -3.34 9.97
C GLY A 372 -4.44 -4.65 9.18
N ARG A 373 -5.55 -5.16 8.64
CA ARG A 373 -5.56 -6.38 7.79
C ARG A 373 -4.86 -6.17 6.45
N GLU A 374 -5.04 -5.04 5.77
CA GLU A 374 -4.26 -4.71 4.56
C GLU A 374 -2.75 -4.57 4.84
N GLY A 375 -2.39 -3.88 5.93
CA GLY A 375 -1.00 -3.69 6.35
C GLY A 375 -0.30 -5.03 6.63
N ALA A 376 -0.96 -5.91 7.39
CA ALA A 376 -0.47 -7.26 7.63
C ALA A 376 -0.17 -8.01 6.33
N GLN A 377 -1.10 -8.02 5.36
CA GLN A 377 -0.90 -8.68 4.06
C GLN A 377 0.28 -8.08 3.25
N ALA A 378 0.50 -6.77 3.32
CA ALA A 378 1.65 -6.13 2.69
C ALA A 378 2.96 -6.54 3.38
N PHE A 379 3.00 -6.60 4.71
CA PHE A 379 4.19 -6.96 5.47
C PHE A 379 4.57 -8.44 5.31
N VAL A 380 3.59 -9.34 5.17
CA VAL A 380 3.81 -10.76 4.82
C VAL A 380 4.66 -10.91 3.55
N LYS A 381 4.43 -10.06 2.52
CA LYS A 381 5.21 -10.08 1.26
C LYS A 381 6.68 -9.68 1.47
N LYS A 382 6.99 -8.83 2.46
CA LYS A 382 8.36 -8.38 2.79
C LYS A 382 9.09 -9.35 3.73
N LEU A 383 8.39 -9.86 4.75
CA LEU A 383 8.94 -10.68 5.82
C LEU A 383 9.06 -12.16 5.43
N GLY A 384 8.22 -12.64 4.51
CA GLY A 384 8.24 -14.01 3.98
C GLY A 384 7.09 -14.86 4.52
N ILE A 385 6.28 -15.39 3.59
CA ILE A 385 4.98 -16.02 3.86
C ILE A 385 5.06 -17.13 4.92
N ARG A 386 6.07 -18.02 4.83
CA ARG A 386 6.17 -19.21 5.69
C ARG A 386 6.44 -18.95 7.17
N ARG A 387 6.91 -17.75 7.55
CA ARG A 387 7.18 -17.39 8.96
C ARG A 387 6.21 -16.39 9.57
N CYS A 388 5.26 -15.86 8.79
CA CYS A 388 4.30 -14.87 9.26
C CYS A 388 2.99 -15.54 9.71
N TYR A 389 2.64 -15.35 10.97
CA TYR A 389 1.42 -15.86 11.60
C TYR A 389 0.48 -14.70 11.91
N LEU A 390 -0.74 -14.73 11.41
CA LEU A 390 -1.71 -13.65 11.60
C LEU A 390 -2.53 -13.88 12.87
N VAL A 391 -2.42 -12.96 13.83
CA VAL A 391 -3.26 -12.97 15.03
C VAL A 391 -4.57 -12.26 14.71
N LYS A 392 -5.71 -12.97 14.83
CA LYS A 392 -7.05 -12.40 14.63
C LYS A 392 -7.72 -12.16 15.98
N THR A 393 -7.61 -10.95 16.54
CA THR A 393 -8.04 -10.64 17.91
C THR A 393 -9.54 -10.94 18.14
N ARG A 394 -10.40 -10.71 17.15
CA ARG A 394 -11.85 -11.04 17.23
C ARG A 394 -12.23 -12.43 16.72
N GLY A 395 -11.26 -13.23 16.26
CA GLY A 395 -11.47 -14.60 15.81
C GLY A 395 -12.45 -14.81 14.64
N GLY A 396 -12.87 -13.75 13.94
CA GLY A 396 -13.94 -13.80 12.93
C GLY A 396 -15.34 -13.41 13.42
N THR A 397 -15.45 -12.71 14.55
CA THR A 397 -16.70 -12.09 15.06
C THR A 397 -16.63 -10.55 15.07
N ASP A 398 -17.77 -9.84 15.05
CA ASP A 398 -17.81 -8.37 15.10
C ASP A 398 -17.77 -7.80 16.53
N VAL A 399 -17.90 -8.68 17.53
CA VAL A 399 -17.82 -8.40 18.96
C VAL A 399 -16.45 -8.84 19.48
N GLY A 400 -15.80 -7.99 20.26
CA GLY A 400 -14.51 -8.29 20.89
C GLY A 400 -13.45 -7.19 20.65
N PRO A 401 -12.28 -7.35 21.27
CA PRO A 401 -11.24 -6.32 21.33
C PRO A 401 -10.69 -6.00 19.94
N LYS A 402 -10.36 -4.72 19.71
CA LYS A 402 -9.85 -4.26 18.41
C LYS A 402 -8.38 -4.60 18.20
N ASP A 403 -7.60 -4.38 19.24
CA ASP A 403 -6.14 -4.40 19.27
C ASP A 403 -5.65 -5.18 20.51
N ALA A 404 -4.33 -5.28 20.72
CA ALA A 404 -3.79 -6.07 21.83
C ALA A 404 -3.99 -5.34 23.18
N ASN A 405 -4.05 -4.00 23.17
CA ASN A 405 -4.33 -3.23 24.39
C ASN A 405 -5.79 -3.39 24.85
N ASP A 406 -6.77 -3.38 23.95
CA ASP A 406 -8.16 -3.69 24.28
C ASP A 406 -8.30 -5.15 24.74
N ALA A 407 -7.59 -6.11 24.13
CA ALA A 407 -7.60 -7.51 24.57
C ALA A 407 -7.11 -7.69 26.01
N LEU A 408 -6.09 -6.93 26.41
CA LEU A 408 -5.61 -6.86 27.79
C LEU A 408 -6.64 -6.24 28.75
N ARG A 409 -7.32 -5.16 28.32
CA ARG A 409 -8.31 -4.43 29.12
C ARG A 409 -9.61 -5.23 29.31
N GLU A 410 -9.98 -6.05 28.32
CA GLU A 410 -11.11 -6.98 28.37
C GLU A 410 -10.78 -8.31 29.07
N GLY A 411 -9.52 -8.55 29.45
CA GLY A 411 -9.09 -9.76 30.16
C GLY A 411 -9.07 -11.03 29.29
N VAL A 412 -8.90 -10.89 27.97
CA VAL A 412 -8.90 -12.00 27.01
C VAL A 412 -7.59 -12.80 27.10
N ASP A 413 -7.69 -14.14 26.98
CA ASP A 413 -6.52 -15.01 26.92
C ASP A 413 -5.74 -14.82 25.60
N MET A 414 -4.78 -13.89 25.66
CA MET A 414 -3.87 -13.58 24.57
C MET A 414 -2.88 -14.70 24.24
N LYS A 415 -2.63 -15.67 25.14
CA LYS A 415 -1.80 -16.84 24.81
C LYS A 415 -2.59 -17.80 23.92
N ALA A 416 -3.85 -18.06 24.26
CA ALA A 416 -4.76 -18.81 23.39
C ALA A 416 -5.02 -18.11 22.04
N LEU A 417 -4.86 -16.77 21.93
CA LEU A 417 -4.88 -16.07 20.63
C LEU A 417 -3.61 -16.32 19.80
N LEU A 418 -2.41 -16.34 20.42
CA LEU A 418 -1.16 -16.70 19.72
C LEU A 418 -1.14 -18.17 19.26
N GLU A 419 -1.64 -19.09 20.09
CA GLU A 419 -1.75 -20.52 19.74
C GLU A 419 -2.72 -20.76 18.58
N LYS A 420 -3.76 -19.92 18.44
CA LYS A 420 -4.71 -19.93 17.31
C LYS A 420 -4.24 -19.13 16.10
N ALA A 421 -3.13 -18.41 16.18
CA ALA A 421 -2.62 -17.62 15.06
C ALA A 421 -2.25 -18.55 13.89
N GLY A 422 -2.90 -18.37 12.75
CA GLY A 422 -2.67 -19.18 11.56
C GLY A 422 -1.54 -18.62 10.71
N PRO A 423 -0.81 -19.45 9.93
CA PRO A 423 0.09 -18.93 8.89
C PRO A 423 -0.69 -18.06 7.89
N ALA A 424 -0.04 -17.06 7.31
CA ALA A 424 -0.68 -16.18 6.34
C ALA A 424 -1.31 -16.98 5.16
N PRO A 425 -2.59 -16.74 4.82
CA PRO A 425 -3.32 -17.56 3.86
C PRO A 425 -2.81 -17.39 2.42
N ASN A 426 -3.15 -18.35 1.56
CA ASN A 426 -2.80 -18.27 0.14
C ASN A 426 -3.55 -17.12 -0.55
N HIS A 427 -2.78 -16.15 -1.06
CA HIS A 427 -3.27 -14.96 -1.75
C HIS A 427 -4.23 -15.22 -2.94
N ALA A 428 -4.25 -16.43 -3.51
CA ALA A 428 -5.05 -16.76 -4.68
C ALA A 428 -6.47 -17.28 -4.37
N ILE A 429 -6.77 -17.71 -3.14
CA ILE A 429 -8.06 -18.33 -2.79
C ILE A 429 -8.52 -17.92 -1.38
N VAL A 430 -9.69 -17.29 -1.29
CA VAL A 430 -10.35 -16.88 -0.04
C VAL A 430 -11.71 -17.58 0.06
N GLN A 431 -12.10 -18.08 1.24
CA GLN A 431 -13.42 -18.66 1.44
C GLN A 431 -14.43 -17.58 1.85
N PHE A 432 -15.71 -17.75 1.51
CA PHE A 432 -16.76 -16.80 1.92
C PHE A 432 -16.75 -16.55 3.45
N ARG A 433 -16.48 -17.59 4.25
CA ARG A 433 -16.37 -17.51 5.72
C ARG A 433 -15.33 -16.49 6.18
N ASP A 434 -14.19 -16.37 5.50
CA ASP A 434 -13.13 -15.42 5.87
C ASP A 434 -13.54 -13.97 5.61
N MET A 435 -14.39 -13.73 4.61
CA MET A 435 -14.87 -12.40 4.21
C MET A 435 -16.10 -11.91 5.01
N ILE A 436 -16.72 -12.75 5.85
CA ILE A 436 -17.97 -12.39 6.55
C ILE A 436 -17.82 -11.11 7.37
N LEU A 437 -16.69 -10.90 8.06
CA LEU A 437 -16.46 -9.66 8.81
C LEU A 437 -16.23 -8.43 7.95
N GLU A 438 -15.55 -8.58 6.81
CA GLU A 438 -15.25 -7.47 5.91
C GLU A 438 -16.54 -7.00 5.24
N ILE A 439 -17.37 -7.94 4.76
CA ILE A 439 -18.71 -7.67 4.23
C ILE A 439 -19.61 -7.07 5.32
N TYR A 440 -19.56 -7.58 6.55
CA TYR A 440 -20.38 -7.06 7.65
C TYR A 440 -19.98 -5.64 8.08
N ASP A 441 -18.69 -5.32 8.18
CA ASP A 441 -18.24 -3.96 8.51
C ASP A 441 -18.51 -2.99 7.35
N GLU A 442 -18.41 -3.42 6.09
CA GLU A 442 -18.81 -2.61 4.93
C GLU A 442 -20.32 -2.31 4.92
N VAL A 443 -21.17 -3.30 5.20
CA VAL A 443 -22.64 -3.12 5.28
C VAL A 443 -23.06 -2.30 6.51
N LYS A 444 -22.42 -2.50 7.66
CA LYS A 444 -22.75 -1.82 8.93
C LYS A 444 -22.15 -0.41 9.02
N ASN A 445 -20.94 -0.24 8.51
CA ASN A 445 -20.16 1.00 8.57
C ASN A 445 -19.63 1.41 7.17
N PRO A 446 -20.49 1.68 6.17
CA PRO A 446 -20.05 2.02 4.81
C PRO A 446 -19.17 3.29 4.75
N LYS A 447 -19.21 4.15 5.77
CA LYS A 447 -18.31 5.32 5.92
C LYS A 447 -16.92 5.00 6.49
N ARG A 448 -16.68 3.79 7.01
CA ARG A 448 -15.37 3.30 7.45
C ARG A 448 -14.62 2.53 6.37
N VAL A 449 -15.35 1.81 5.52
CA VAL A 449 -14.80 1.08 4.37
C VAL A 449 -14.72 1.96 3.10
N ALA A 450 -15.41 3.12 3.10
CA ALA A 450 -15.13 4.22 2.19
C ALA A 450 -13.63 4.59 2.20
N GLY A 451 -13.08 4.89 1.02
CA GLY A 451 -11.67 5.17 0.83
C GLY A 451 -11.21 6.48 1.47
N THR A 452 -9.92 6.78 1.40
CA THR A 452 -9.33 8.00 1.96
C THR A 452 -10.06 9.24 1.43
N GLN A 453 -10.70 9.99 2.33
CA GLN A 453 -11.55 11.13 1.99
C GLN A 453 -10.71 12.35 1.54
N PHE A 454 -11.26 13.17 0.66
CA PHE A 454 -10.67 14.44 0.20
C PHE A 454 -11.23 15.60 1.05
N ASP A 455 -10.39 16.47 1.60
CA ASP A 455 -10.87 17.56 2.48
C ASP A 455 -11.07 18.87 1.70
N SER A 456 -10.28 19.08 0.65
CA SER A 456 -10.36 20.25 -0.23
C SER A 456 -11.44 20.13 -1.31
N LEU A 457 -11.88 18.91 -1.63
CA LEU A 457 -12.89 18.59 -2.65
C LEU A 457 -13.93 17.59 -2.08
N LYS A 458 -14.80 18.08 -1.20
CA LYS A 458 -15.76 17.26 -0.44
C LYS A 458 -16.84 16.64 -1.32
N GLY A 459 -17.20 17.25 -2.45
CA GLY A 459 -18.10 16.69 -3.46
C GLY A 459 -17.57 15.41 -4.14
N LEU A 460 -16.25 15.15 -4.07
CA LEU A 460 -15.70 13.85 -4.47
C LEU A 460 -16.01 12.75 -3.45
N ASN A 461 -16.20 13.08 -2.16
CA ASN A 461 -16.54 12.08 -1.14
C ASN A 461 -17.98 11.57 -1.30
N SER A 462 -18.93 12.44 -1.64
CA SER A 462 -20.31 12.03 -1.93
C SER A 462 -20.39 11.13 -3.17
N THR A 463 -19.58 11.41 -4.20
CA THR A 463 -19.67 10.72 -5.50
C THR A 463 -18.76 9.50 -5.61
N LEU A 464 -17.46 9.62 -5.29
CA LEU A 464 -16.47 8.53 -5.37
C LEU A 464 -16.41 7.66 -4.10
N LYS A 465 -16.92 8.15 -2.96
CA LYS A 465 -16.70 7.57 -1.61
C LYS A 465 -15.20 7.52 -1.21
N GLY A 466 -14.42 8.52 -1.62
CA GLY A 466 -12.98 8.62 -1.32
C GLY A 466 -12.09 7.74 -2.20
N HIS A 467 -10.77 7.83 -1.99
CA HIS A 467 -9.72 7.11 -2.71
C HIS A 467 -9.50 5.70 -2.13
N ARG A 468 -9.84 4.65 -2.89
CA ARG A 468 -9.56 3.24 -2.53
C ARG A 468 -8.31 2.72 -3.23
N ARG A 469 -7.59 1.80 -2.59
CA ARG A 469 -6.46 1.08 -3.20
C ARG A 469 -6.97 0.05 -4.23
N GLY A 470 -6.09 -0.46 -5.08
CA GLY A 470 -6.45 -1.37 -6.18
C GLY A 470 -7.06 -0.70 -7.42
N GLU A 471 -7.64 0.50 -7.27
CA GLU A 471 -8.36 1.20 -8.34
C GLU A 471 -7.46 1.88 -9.38
N LEU A 472 -7.99 2.01 -10.60
CA LEU A 472 -7.46 2.85 -11.66
C LEU A 472 -8.42 4.03 -11.94
N THR A 473 -7.98 5.24 -11.63
CA THR A 473 -8.69 6.49 -11.96
C THR A 473 -8.08 7.12 -13.20
N VAL A 474 -8.90 7.40 -14.22
CA VAL A 474 -8.47 8.17 -15.40
C VAL A 474 -8.94 9.61 -15.28
N VAL A 475 -8.01 10.56 -15.40
CA VAL A 475 -8.28 12.01 -15.37
C VAL A 475 -8.08 12.58 -16.77
N SER A 476 -9.11 13.19 -17.33
CA SER A 476 -9.06 13.86 -18.64
C SER A 476 -9.66 15.27 -18.61
N GLY A 477 -9.70 15.96 -19.74
CA GLY A 477 -9.93 17.40 -19.83
C GLY A 477 -9.07 18.05 -20.92
N HIS A 478 -9.52 19.15 -21.53
CA HIS A 478 -8.77 19.89 -22.56
C HIS A 478 -7.38 20.37 -22.07
N THR A 479 -6.57 20.87 -22.99
CA THR A 479 -5.25 21.44 -22.65
C THR A 479 -5.44 22.74 -21.86
N GLY A 480 -4.61 22.97 -20.84
CA GLY A 480 -4.69 24.18 -20.01
C GLY A 480 -5.79 24.20 -18.94
N VAL A 481 -6.76 23.28 -18.95
CA VAL A 481 -7.91 23.26 -18.00
C VAL A 481 -7.54 22.93 -16.53
N GLY A 482 -6.28 22.63 -16.25
CA GLY A 482 -5.77 22.43 -14.88
C GLY A 482 -5.69 20.97 -14.38
N LYS A 483 -5.69 19.97 -15.26
CA LYS A 483 -5.58 18.52 -14.92
C LYS A 483 -4.48 18.23 -13.89
N THR A 484 -3.23 18.59 -14.17
CA THR A 484 -2.09 18.41 -13.26
C THR A 484 -2.25 19.16 -11.94
N THR A 485 -2.89 20.33 -11.99
CA THR A 485 -3.08 21.23 -10.86
C THR A 485 -4.09 20.68 -9.84
N ILE A 486 -5.24 20.20 -10.31
CA ILE A 486 -6.23 19.55 -9.43
C ILE A 486 -5.73 18.18 -8.94
N MET A 487 -4.99 17.46 -9.77
CA MET A 487 -4.34 16.21 -9.37
C MET A 487 -3.25 16.44 -8.30
N GLY A 488 -2.51 17.55 -8.39
CA GLY A 488 -1.58 18.03 -7.36
C GLY A 488 -2.26 18.21 -6.01
N GLN A 489 -3.33 19.01 -5.97
CA GLN A 489 -4.15 19.23 -4.78
C GLN A 489 -4.71 17.93 -4.18
N ILE A 490 -5.26 17.04 -5.02
CA ILE A 490 -5.75 15.72 -4.58
C ILE A 490 -4.60 14.88 -3.98
N SER A 491 -3.42 14.88 -4.60
CA SER A 491 -2.26 14.15 -4.05
C SER A 491 -1.80 14.69 -2.69
N LEU A 492 -1.93 16.00 -2.45
CA LEU A 492 -1.62 16.63 -1.17
C LEU A 492 -2.65 16.29 -0.09
N ASP A 493 -3.95 16.30 -0.41
CA ASP A 493 -5.03 15.83 0.49
C ASP A 493 -4.80 14.38 0.96
N LEU A 494 -4.28 13.53 0.06
CA LEU A 494 -3.95 12.13 0.34
C LEU A 494 -2.65 12.00 1.15
N CYS A 495 -1.57 12.70 0.78
CA CYS A 495 -0.30 12.69 1.52
C CYS A 495 -0.44 13.27 2.93
N MET A 496 -1.27 14.30 3.15
CA MET A 496 -1.56 14.83 4.49
C MET A 496 -2.31 13.82 5.38
N LYS A 497 -2.99 12.84 4.77
CA LYS A 497 -3.58 11.68 5.47
C LYS A 497 -2.65 10.45 5.52
N GLY A 498 -1.37 10.61 5.16
CA GLY A 498 -0.36 9.55 5.21
C GLY A 498 -0.30 8.62 4.00
N VAL A 499 -1.13 8.83 2.97
CA VAL A 499 -1.11 8.00 1.75
C VAL A 499 0.17 8.28 0.96
N ARG A 500 0.98 7.22 0.81
CA ARG A 500 2.30 7.31 0.19
C ARG A 500 2.18 7.43 -1.33
N THR A 501 2.52 8.60 -1.87
CA THR A 501 2.31 8.95 -3.29
C THR A 501 3.62 9.10 -4.06
N LEU A 502 3.73 8.45 -5.23
CA LEU A 502 4.79 8.69 -6.22
C LEU A 502 4.23 9.36 -7.47
N TRP A 503 4.86 10.45 -7.90
CA TRP A 503 4.56 11.14 -9.15
C TRP A 503 5.53 10.77 -10.28
N GLY A 504 4.99 10.23 -11.37
CA GLY A 504 5.62 10.18 -12.69
C GLY A 504 5.16 11.38 -13.53
N SER A 505 5.89 12.50 -13.43
CA SER A 505 5.60 13.72 -14.20
C SER A 505 6.43 13.75 -15.48
N PHE A 506 5.85 13.27 -16.57
CA PHE A 506 6.49 13.19 -17.89
C PHE A 506 6.43 14.52 -18.66
N GLU A 507 5.48 15.40 -18.36
CA GLU A 507 5.32 16.73 -18.99
C GLU A 507 6.02 17.87 -18.23
N ILE A 508 6.07 17.82 -16.89
CA ILE A 508 6.57 18.93 -16.04
C ILE A 508 7.81 18.50 -15.25
N ASN A 509 8.86 19.34 -15.25
CA ASN A 509 10.05 19.11 -14.42
C ASN A 509 9.73 19.18 -12.92
N ASN A 510 10.25 18.21 -12.15
CA ASN A 510 10.00 18.05 -10.72
C ASN A 510 10.22 19.31 -9.86
N VAL A 511 11.17 20.20 -10.19
CA VAL A 511 11.39 21.43 -9.41
C VAL A 511 10.23 22.42 -9.58
N ARG A 512 9.73 22.58 -10.82
CA ARG A 512 8.54 23.40 -11.11
C ARG A 512 7.29 22.79 -10.49
N MET A 513 7.20 21.47 -10.51
CA MET A 513 6.09 20.73 -9.90
C MET A 513 6.07 20.87 -8.37
N ALA A 514 7.19 20.58 -7.70
CA ALA A 514 7.33 20.69 -6.25
C ALA A 514 7.09 22.12 -5.75
N LYS A 515 7.56 23.16 -6.47
CA LYS A 515 7.21 24.55 -6.17
C LYS A 515 5.70 24.80 -6.19
N THR A 516 4.98 24.20 -7.14
CA THR A 516 3.52 24.33 -7.25
C THR A 516 2.82 23.62 -6.10
N LEU A 517 3.24 22.39 -5.78
CA LEU A 517 2.70 21.63 -4.64
C LEU A 517 2.98 22.31 -3.30
N LEU A 518 4.15 22.95 -3.11
CA LEU A 518 4.49 23.69 -1.90
C LEU A 518 3.56 24.90 -1.68
N GLY A 519 3.22 25.62 -2.75
CA GLY A 519 2.24 26.71 -2.72
C GLY A 519 0.82 26.24 -2.41
N GLN A 520 0.38 25.15 -3.05
CA GLN A 520 -0.91 24.50 -2.75
C GLN A 520 -0.97 24.02 -1.29
N PHE A 521 0.07 23.33 -0.81
CA PHE A 521 0.18 22.84 0.57
C PHE A 521 0.08 23.98 1.59
N TYR A 522 0.84 25.07 1.39
CA TYR A 522 0.78 26.24 2.26
C TYR A 522 -0.63 26.85 2.31
N TYR A 523 -1.30 27.00 1.16
CA TYR A 523 -2.69 27.50 1.11
C TYR A 523 -3.67 26.56 1.80
N MET A 524 -3.61 25.24 1.54
CA MET A 524 -4.46 24.23 2.18
C MET A 524 -4.28 24.19 3.71
N LYS A 525 -3.09 24.52 4.22
CA LYS A 525 -2.76 24.58 5.66
C LYS A 525 -3.16 25.89 6.34
N THR A 526 -3.11 27.02 5.65
CA THR A 526 -3.15 28.36 6.27
C THR A 526 -4.30 29.25 5.79
N GLY A 527 -4.96 28.91 4.67
CA GLY A 527 -5.87 29.81 3.97
C GLY A 527 -5.20 31.04 3.36
N ARG A 528 -3.86 31.03 3.16
CA ARG A 528 -3.07 32.16 2.68
C ARG A 528 -2.19 31.79 1.49
N TYR A 529 -1.82 32.80 0.71
CA TYR A 529 -0.88 32.67 -0.41
C TYR A 529 0.56 32.67 0.09
N LEU A 530 1.39 31.78 -0.45
CA LEU A 530 2.83 31.79 -0.23
C LEU A 530 3.47 32.86 -1.13
N ARG A 531 3.54 34.11 -0.65
CA ARG A 531 4.16 35.23 -1.38
C ARG A 531 5.61 35.41 -0.88
N PRO A 532 6.49 36.12 -1.62
CA PRO A 532 7.86 36.35 -1.16
C PRO A 532 7.96 37.03 0.23
N LYS A 533 6.98 37.88 0.55
CA LYS A 533 6.81 38.57 1.84
C LYS A 533 6.08 37.77 2.94
N ASP A 534 5.91 36.47 2.73
CA ASP A 534 5.55 35.51 3.78
C ASP A 534 6.75 34.57 4.06
N ILE A 535 7.90 34.89 3.46
CA ILE A 535 9.20 34.22 3.58
C ILE A 535 10.24 35.30 3.91
N ASP A 536 10.01 36.03 5.01
CA ASP A 536 10.85 37.17 5.42
C ASP A 536 12.23 36.72 5.97
N SER A 537 12.40 35.44 6.28
CA SER A 537 13.69 34.83 6.63
C SER A 537 13.87 33.44 6.02
N LEU A 538 15.13 33.02 5.84
CA LEU A 538 15.45 31.66 5.39
C LEU A 538 14.91 30.59 6.34
N GLU A 539 14.93 30.85 7.66
CA GLU A 539 14.42 29.95 8.69
C GLU A 539 12.92 29.65 8.51
N THR A 540 12.10 30.65 8.15
CA THR A 540 10.67 30.43 7.85
C THR A 540 10.44 29.59 6.60
N PHE A 541 11.35 29.65 5.62
CA PHE A 541 11.33 28.77 4.46
C PHE A 541 11.75 27.35 4.80
N GLU A 542 12.78 27.19 5.63
CA GLU A 542 13.30 25.90 6.10
C GLU A 542 12.27 25.17 6.97
N GLU A 543 11.55 25.85 7.87
CA GLU A 543 10.45 25.24 8.63
C GLU A 543 9.33 24.73 7.71
N LEU A 544 8.91 25.51 6.71
CA LEU A 544 7.89 25.12 5.73
C LEU A 544 8.36 23.94 4.87
N CYS A 545 9.61 23.97 4.40
CA CYS A 545 10.22 22.86 3.66
C CYS A 545 10.28 21.60 4.54
N ALA A 546 10.66 21.71 5.81
CA ALA A 546 10.73 20.59 6.75
C ALA A 546 9.35 20.08 7.22
N GLU A 547 8.24 20.79 6.97
CA GLU A 547 6.89 20.22 7.06
C GLU A 547 6.49 19.53 5.75
N PHE A 548 6.77 20.14 4.59
CA PHE A 548 6.49 19.54 3.29
C PHE A 548 7.27 18.24 3.03
N GLU A 549 8.54 18.17 3.45
CA GLU A 549 9.39 16.97 3.43
C GLU A 549 8.86 15.85 4.34
N SER A 550 8.06 16.18 5.36
CA SER A 550 7.44 15.17 6.23
C SER A 550 6.24 14.45 5.59
N LEU A 551 5.76 14.93 4.43
CA LEU A 551 4.77 14.22 3.61
C LEU A 551 5.40 13.01 2.93
N PRO A 552 4.70 11.86 2.82
CA PRO A 552 5.18 10.71 2.08
C PRO A 552 4.95 10.89 0.57
N LEU A 553 5.66 11.87 0.00
CA LEU A 553 5.53 12.36 -1.36
C LEU A 553 6.86 12.19 -2.11
N TYR A 554 6.82 11.44 -3.21
CA TYR A 554 8.00 11.06 -3.98
C TYR A 554 7.83 11.42 -5.47
N PHE A 555 8.95 11.57 -6.19
CA PHE A 555 8.96 11.91 -7.61
C PHE A 555 9.88 10.97 -8.40
N MET A 556 9.40 10.44 -9.53
CA MET A 556 10.26 9.75 -10.51
C MET A 556 11.21 10.77 -11.16
N LYS A 557 12.45 10.36 -11.48
CA LYS A 557 13.43 11.21 -12.19
C LYS A 557 13.22 11.23 -13.73
N PHE A 558 12.06 10.79 -14.22
CA PHE A 558 11.76 10.74 -15.66
C PHE A 558 11.19 12.07 -16.15
N TYR A 559 11.51 12.43 -17.39
CA TYR A 559 10.99 13.61 -18.07
C TYR A 559 10.96 13.33 -19.58
N GLY A 560 9.85 13.63 -20.25
CA GLY A 560 9.61 13.19 -21.63
C GLY A 560 9.32 11.68 -21.73
N SER A 561 9.77 11.06 -22.82
CA SER A 561 9.44 9.68 -23.17
C SER A 561 10.07 8.64 -22.23
N CYS A 562 9.29 7.65 -21.80
CA CYS A 562 9.76 6.53 -20.99
C CYS A 562 9.00 5.24 -21.38
N PRO A 563 9.68 4.10 -21.65
CA PRO A 563 9.01 2.83 -21.96
C PRO A 563 8.15 2.31 -20.81
N VAL A 564 6.99 1.73 -21.12
CA VAL A 564 6.04 1.18 -20.13
C VAL A 564 6.69 0.27 -19.09
N PRO A 565 7.54 -0.73 -19.46
CA PRO A 565 8.13 -1.63 -18.48
C PRO A 565 8.93 -0.88 -17.42
N LYS A 566 9.79 0.06 -17.84
CA LYS A 566 10.63 0.87 -16.95
C LYS A 566 9.81 1.70 -15.96
N VAL A 567 8.61 2.15 -16.35
CA VAL A 567 7.68 2.85 -15.44
C VAL A 567 7.06 1.87 -14.43
N ILE A 568 6.50 0.75 -14.90
CA ILE A 568 5.96 -0.32 -14.03
C ILE A 568 7.00 -0.79 -13.01
N GLU A 569 8.23 -0.99 -13.45
CA GLU A 569 9.33 -1.50 -12.64
C GLU A 569 9.80 -0.48 -11.58
N THR A 570 9.75 0.81 -11.92
CA THR A 570 9.96 1.91 -10.96
C THR A 570 8.81 1.99 -9.95
N MET A 571 7.59 1.64 -10.33
CA MET A 571 6.44 1.57 -9.43
C MET A 571 6.52 0.35 -8.50
N GLU A 572 6.91 -0.82 -9.02
CA GLU A 572 7.17 -2.04 -8.20
C GLU A 572 8.29 -1.78 -7.19
N TYR A 573 9.35 -1.10 -7.64
CA TYR A 573 10.46 -0.67 -6.80
C TYR A 573 10.01 0.25 -5.65
N ALA A 574 9.23 1.29 -5.94
CA ALA A 574 8.76 2.23 -4.94
C ALA A 574 7.67 1.65 -4.01
N ASN A 575 6.88 0.68 -4.49
CA ASN A 575 5.96 -0.09 -3.65
C ASN A 575 6.74 -0.93 -2.62
N TYR A 576 7.79 -1.64 -3.04
CA TYR A 576 8.63 -2.42 -2.14
C TYR A 576 9.47 -1.56 -1.18
N LEU A 577 10.23 -0.58 -1.71
CA LEU A 577 11.18 0.21 -0.92
C LEU A 577 10.48 1.21 0.00
N LEU A 578 9.50 1.95 -0.52
CA LEU A 578 8.94 3.14 0.12
C LEU A 578 7.51 2.94 0.64
N ASP A 579 6.94 1.74 0.52
CA ASP A 579 5.51 1.45 0.78
C ASP A 579 4.55 2.36 -0.01
N THR A 580 4.95 2.74 -1.25
CA THR A 580 4.12 3.59 -2.10
C THR A 580 2.82 2.86 -2.50
N THR A 581 1.69 3.47 -2.21
CA THR A 581 0.33 2.91 -2.43
C THR A 581 -0.55 3.76 -3.35
N HIS A 582 -0.09 4.95 -3.74
CA HIS A 582 -0.73 5.80 -4.75
C HIS A 582 0.31 6.24 -5.79
N PHE A 583 -0.04 6.12 -7.06
CA PHE A 583 0.85 6.45 -8.18
C PHE A 583 0.14 7.41 -9.14
N VAL A 584 0.70 8.59 -9.33
CA VAL A 584 0.18 9.58 -10.29
C VAL A 584 1.05 9.58 -11.53
N LEU A 585 0.44 9.41 -12.71
CA LEU A 585 1.14 9.33 -13.99
C LEU A 585 0.61 10.45 -14.91
N ASP A 586 1.38 11.53 -15.05
CA ASP A 586 1.00 12.72 -15.81
C ASP A 586 2.01 13.02 -16.94
N ASN A 587 1.75 12.62 -18.19
CA ASN A 587 0.59 11.89 -18.69
C ASN A 587 0.99 10.83 -19.72
N LEU A 588 0.05 9.93 -20.02
CA LEU A 588 0.25 8.80 -20.91
C LEU A 588 0.75 9.21 -22.31
N GLN A 589 0.31 10.36 -22.83
CA GLN A 589 0.70 10.84 -24.16
C GLN A 589 2.16 11.29 -24.23
N PHE A 590 2.66 11.99 -23.21
CA PHE A 590 4.09 12.38 -23.14
C PHE A 590 4.98 11.18 -22.80
N MET A 591 4.55 10.29 -21.90
CA MET A 591 5.25 9.05 -21.55
C MET A 591 5.53 8.18 -22.79
N LEU A 592 4.55 7.99 -23.67
CA LEU A 592 4.67 7.16 -24.88
C LEU A 592 5.15 7.93 -26.12
N SER A 593 5.61 9.18 -25.97
CA SER A 593 6.01 10.02 -27.10
C SER A 593 7.21 9.43 -27.86
N GLY A 594 7.21 9.53 -29.19
CA GLY A 594 8.30 9.04 -30.05
C GLY A 594 8.44 7.52 -30.21
N GLN A 595 7.90 6.70 -29.31
CA GLN A 595 8.10 5.24 -29.29
C GLN A 595 7.40 4.49 -30.44
N ALA A 596 6.30 5.05 -30.98
CA ALA A 596 5.57 4.45 -32.10
C ALA A 596 4.97 5.50 -33.05
N ARG A 597 4.65 5.08 -34.28
CA ARG A 597 3.95 5.84 -35.31
C ARG A 597 2.71 5.07 -35.79
N GLY A 598 1.69 5.80 -36.25
CA GLY A 598 0.45 5.20 -36.75
C GLY A 598 -0.34 4.45 -35.67
N THR A 599 -1.01 3.35 -36.06
CA THR A 599 -1.87 2.54 -35.18
C THR A 599 -1.14 2.01 -33.94
N ARG A 600 0.16 1.65 -34.06
CA ARG A 600 0.99 1.16 -32.96
C ARG A 600 1.06 2.08 -31.74
N LYS A 601 0.75 3.37 -31.89
CA LYS A 601 0.61 4.28 -30.74
C LYS A 601 -0.58 3.91 -29.84
N PHE A 602 -1.69 3.46 -30.43
CA PHE A 602 -2.87 3.01 -29.68
C PHE A 602 -2.63 1.63 -29.06
N ASP A 603 -1.97 0.73 -29.79
CA ASP A 603 -1.58 -0.59 -29.28
C ASP A 603 -0.72 -0.46 -28.00
N LEU A 604 0.30 0.42 -28.01
CA LEU A 604 1.11 0.74 -26.82
C LEU A 604 0.34 1.47 -25.70
N GLN A 605 -0.68 2.26 -26.03
CA GLN A 605 -1.54 2.89 -25.01
C GLN A 605 -2.36 1.83 -24.29
N ASP A 606 -2.96 0.89 -25.02
CA ASP A 606 -3.77 -0.19 -24.46
C ASP A 606 -2.92 -1.18 -23.64
N GLU A 607 -1.72 -1.53 -24.11
CA GLU A 607 -0.74 -2.32 -23.35
C GLU A 607 -0.37 -1.64 -22.02
N ALA A 608 -0.08 -0.33 -22.04
CA ALA A 608 0.20 0.44 -20.84
C ALA A 608 -0.96 0.42 -19.85
N ILE A 609 -2.19 0.63 -20.32
CA ILE A 609 -3.40 0.62 -19.49
C ILE A 609 -3.62 -0.76 -18.85
N ILE A 610 -3.37 -1.85 -19.58
CA ILE A 610 -3.48 -3.22 -19.05
C ILE A 610 -2.45 -3.45 -17.93
N GLU A 611 -1.16 -3.17 -18.15
CA GLU A 611 -0.14 -3.40 -17.12
C GLU A 611 -0.30 -2.45 -15.92
N PHE A 612 -0.75 -1.20 -16.11
CA PHE A 612 -1.12 -0.32 -15.00
C PHE A 612 -2.30 -0.90 -14.20
N ARG A 613 -3.39 -1.34 -14.84
CA ARG A 613 -4.53 -1.95 -14.13
C ARG A 613 -4.13 -3.21 -13.35
N LYS A 614 -3.32 -4.07 -13.96
CA LYS A 614 -2.75 -5.27 -13.36
C LYS A 614 -1.84 -4.96 -12.17
N PHE A 615 -0.99 -3.94 -12.27
CA PHE A 615 -0.17 -3.43 -11.17
C PHE A 615 -1.03 -2.96 -10.00
N ALA A 616 -2.01 -2.08 -10.27
CA ALA A 616 -2.88 -1.48 -9.26
C ALA A 616 -3.53 -2.57 -8.40
N THR A 617 -4.16 -3.55 -9.07
CA THR A 617 -4.81 -4.69 -8.43
C THR A 617 -3.81 -5.57 -7.65
N SER A 618 -2.71 -6.01 -8.29
CA SER A 618 -1.80 -7.02 -7.71
C SER A 618 -0.98 -6.51 -6.52
N ASN A 619 -0.65 -5.22 -6.52
CA ASN A 619 0.12 -4.56 -5.47
C ASN A 619 -0.76 -3.75 -4.51
N ASN A 620 -2.09 -3.93 -4.59
CA ASN A 620 -3.12 -3.19 -3.86
C ASN A 620 -2.75 -1.70 -3.72
N SER A 621 -2.71 -1.00 -4.85
CA SER A 621 -2.26 0.38 -4.99
C SER A 621 -3.17 1.13 -5.97
N HIS A 622 -3.41 2.41 -5.74
CA HIS A 622 -4.20 3.25 -6.64
C HIS A 622 -3.32 3.82 -7.76
N ILE A 623 -3.83 3.90 -8.99
CA ILE A 623 -3.20 4.66 -10.08
C ILE A 623 -4.12 5.78 -10.52
N SER A 624 -3.62 7.00 -10.45
CA SER A 624 -4.23 8.19 -11.03
C SER A 624 -3.53 8.50 -12.37
N LEU A 625 -4.15 8.08 -13.47
CA LEU A 625 -3.60 8.21 -14.82
C LEU A 625 -4.19 9.43 -15.53
N VAL A 626 -3.36 10.45 -15.79
CA VAL A 626 -3.77 11.61 -16.58
C VAL A 626 -3.66 11.27 -18.07
N MET A 627 -4.71 11.61 -18.82
CA MET A 627 -4.80 11.39 -20.26
C MET A 627 -5.43 12.60 -20.94
N HIS A 628 -4.81 13.13 -21.99
CA HIS A 628 -5.48 14.10 -22.86
C HIS A 628 -6.67 13.46 -23.61
N PRO A 629 -7.70 14.24 -23.99
CA PRO A 629 -8.78 13.77 -24.85
C PRO A 629 -8.31 13.58 -26.30
N ARG A 630 -9.23 13.14 -27.15
CA ARG A 630 -9.13 13.21 -28.62
C ARG A 630 -9.18 14.67 -29.08
N LYS A 631 -8.93 14.91 -30.36
CA LYS A 631 -9.15 16.23 -30.97
C LYS A 631 -10.65 16.45 -31.20
N GLU A 632 -11.32 16.94 -30.17
CA GLU A 632 -12.69 17.47 -30.22
C GLU A 632 -12.61 19.01 -30.21
N GLN A 633 -13.74 19.71 -30.31
CA GLN A 633 -13.72 21.17 -30.26
C GLN A 633 -13.46 21.66 -28.83
N ASP A 634 -12.75 22.79 -28.68
CA ASP A 634 -12.41 23.32 -27.35
C ASP A 634 -13.64 23.84 -26.58
N ASP A 635 -14.76 24.07 -27.28
CA ASP A 635 -16.05 24.53 -26.73
C ASP A 635 -17.05 23.38 -26.46
N GLU A 636 -16.75 22.13 -26.87
CA GLU A 636 -17.63 20.97 -26.64
C GLU A 636 -17.35 20.29 -25.29
N LEU A 637 -18.41 19.94 -24.55
CA LEU A 637 -18.28 19.21 -23.28
C LEU A 637 -17.84 17.76 -23.52
N LEU A 638 -16.77 17.36 -22.83
CA LEU A 638 -16.19 16.02 -22.96
C LEU A 638 -17.13 14.93 -22.42
N SER A 639 -17.03 13.78 -23.07
CA SER A 639 -17.72 12.53 -22.76
C SER A 639 -16.71 11.43 -22.38
N THR A 640 -17.17 10.25 -21.99
CA THR A 640 -16.29 9.08 -21.83
C THR A 640 -15.66 8.65 -23.16
N SER A 641 -16.41 8.76 -24.27
CA SER A 641 -15.93 8.52 -25.64
C SER A 641 -14.85 9.50 -26.10
N SER A 642 -14.74 10.66 -25.46
CA SER A 642 -13.79 11.72 -25.81
C SER A 642 -12.34 11.43 -25.39
N ILE A 643 -12.10 10.39 -24.59
CA ILE A 643 -10.75 10.07 -24.09
C ILE A 643 -9.86 9.51 -25.22
N SER A 644 -8.61 9.95 -25.28
CA SER A 644 -7.61 9.48 -26.25
C SER A 644 -7.26 8.00 -26.04
N GLY A 645 -6.90 7.31 -27.12
CA GLY A 645 -6.69 5.85 -27.11
C GLY A 645 -7.92 5.11 -27.65
N THR A 646 -7.94 3.78 -27.48
CA THR A 646 -9.13 2.99 -27.78
C THR A 646 -10.16 3.10 -26.64
N ALA A 647 -11.24 2.32 -26.67
CA ALA A 647 -12.16 2.22 -25.54
C ALA A 647 -11.50 1.62 -24.27
N LYS A 648 -10.33 0.98 -24.37
CA LYS A 648 -9.68 0.23 -23.29
C LYS A 648 -9.48 1.06 -22.01
N ALA A 649 -9.06 2.32 -22.15
CA ALA A 649 -8.94 3.27 -21.04
C ALA A 649 -10.24 3.37 -20.22
N THR A 650 -11.37 3.53 -20.92
CA THR A 650 -12.69 3.69 -20.29
C THR A 650 -13.24 2.38 -19.70
N GLN A 651 -12.77 1.23 -20.18
CA GLN A 651 -13.21 -0.10 -19.75
C GLN A 651 -12.48 -0.54 -18.48
N GLU A 652 -11.14 -0.42 -18.47
CA GLU A 652 -10.29 -0.85 -17.36
C GLU A 652 -10.38 0.06 -16.14
N ALA A 653 -10.46 1.38 -16.34
CA ALA A 653 -10.61 2.35 -15.25
C ALA A 653 -11.84 2.04 -14.38
N ASP A 654 -11.74 2.26 -13.08
CA ASP A 654 -12.87 2.23 -12.15
C ASP A 654 -13.56 3.59 -12.11
N ASN A 655 -12.76 4.65 -12.06
CA ASN A 655 -13.21 6.02 -11.96
C ASN A 655 -12.80 6.80 -13.22
N ILE A 656 -13.69 7.66 -13.72
CA ILE A 656 -13.40 8.58 -14.83
C ILE A 656 -13.78 9.99 -14.40
N LEU A 657 -12.78 10.87 -14.36
CA LEU A 657 -12.90 12.27 -13.96
C LEU A 657 -12.56 13.16 -15.15
N LEU A 658 -13.51 14.00 -15.58
CA LEU A 658 -13.31 14.97 -16.64
C LEU A 658 -13.24 16.38 -16.03
N VAL A 659 -12.09 17.03 -16.15
CA VAL A 659 -11.92 18.44 -15.77
C VAL A 659 -12.44 19.29 -16.94
N GLN A 660 -13.58 19.94 -16.75
CA GLN A 660 -14.34 20.63 -17.79
C GLN A 660 -14.37 22.13 -17.54
N ARG A 661 -14.49 22.93 -18.61
CA ARG A 661 -14.67 24.38 -18.53
C ARG A 661 -16.15 24.72 -18.71
N GLY A 662 -16.80 25.24 -17.66
CA GLY A 662 -18.11 25.88 -17.79
C GLY A 662 -18.00 27.35 -18.18
N GLU A 663 -19.13 27.98 -18.54
CA GLU A 663 -19.18 29.39 -18.98
C GLU A 663 -18.61 30.36 -17.93
N ARG A 664 -18.95 30.16 -16.64
CA ARG A 664 -18.50 30.99 -15.51
C ARG A 664 -17.41 30.32 -14.70
N HIS A 665 -17.59 29.03 -14.44
CA HIS A 665 -16.77 28.26 -13.51
C HIS A 665 -16.41 26.89 -14.10
N PRO A 666 -15.14 26.44 -14.00
CA PRO A 666 -14.78 25.06 -14.30
C PRO A 666 -15.50 24.08 -13.36
N PHE A 667 -15.59 22.82 -13.76
CA PHE A 667 -16.19 21.77 -12.95
C PHE A 667 -15.48 20.43 -13.16
N LEU A 668 -15.49 19.60 -12.12
CA LEU A 668 -14.97 18.24 -12.15
C LEU A 668 -16.13 17.27 -12.31
N ASP A 669 -16.13 16.50 -13.38
CA ASP A 669 -17.28 15.74 -13.85
C ASP A 669 -17.00 14.23 -13.78
N ILE A 670 -17.64 13.55 -12.83
CA ILE A 670 -17.45 12.14 -12.51
C ILE A 670 -18.37 11.33 -13.42
N ARG A 671 -17.81 10.79 -14.51
CA ARG A 671 -18.56 10.02 -15.54
C ARG A 671 -18.51 8.51 -15.35
N LYS A 672 -17.70 8.02 -14.41
CA LYS A 672 -17.68 6.62 -13.99
C LYS A 672 -17.21 6.52 -12.53
N ASN A 673 -17.84 5.63 -11.78
CA ASN A 673 -17.40 5.10 -10.50
C ASN A 673 -17.84 3.62 -10.47
N ARG A 674 -16.90 2.67 -10.44
CA ARG A 674 -17.25 1.22 -10.42
C ARG A 674 -17.77 0.75 -9.05
N TYR A 675 -17.41 1.43 -7.97
CA TYR A 675 -17.72 1.02 -6.59
C TYR A 675 -19.18 1.27 -6.23
N ASP A 676 -19.65 2.51 -6.36
CA ASP A 676 -21.01 2.94 -5.95
C ASP A 676 -21.96 3.19 -7.14
N GLY A 677 -21.44 3.22 -8.37
CA GLY A 677 -22.18 3.67 -9.55
C GLY A 677 -22.49 5.17 -9.59
N GLY A 678 -22.26 5.90 -8.49
CA GLY A 678 -22.49 7.34 -8.37
C GLY A 678 -21.72 8.16 -9.41
N VAL A 679 -22.46 8.98 -10.16
CA VAL A 679 -21.96 9.94 -11.15
C VAL A 679 -22.57 11.31 -10.89
N GLY A 680 -21.89 12.37 -11.32
CA GLY A 680 -22.30 13.75 -11.08
C GLY A 680 -21.15 14.73 -11.27
N SER A 681 -21.40 16.02 -11.08
CA SER A 681 -20.43 17.08 -11.33
C SER A 681 -20.22 17.96 -10.09
N VAL A 682 -19.00 18.43 -9.87
CA VAL A 682 -18.61 19.31 -8.75
C VAL A 682 -18.13 20.65 -9.32
N PRO A 683 -18.82 21.77 -9.09
CA PRO A 683 -18.40 23.08 -9.59
C PRO A 683 -17.21 23.62 -8.78
N LEU A 684 -16.27 24.30 -9.44
CA LEU A 684 -15.00 24.73 -8.86
C LEU A 684 -14.70 26.20 -9.16
N ALA A 685 -14.17 26.92 -8.17
CA ALA A 685 -13.49 28.19 -8.36
C ALA A 685 -11.97 27.97 -8.38
N PHE A 686 -11.34 28.23 -9.53
CA PHE A 686 -9.88 28.20 -9.64
C PHE A 686 -9.24 29.49 -9.12
N ASP A 687 -8.27 29.37 -8.24
CA ASP A 687 -7.49 30.47 -7.68
C ASP A 687 -6.16 30.66 -8.45
N PRO A 688 -5.95 31.79 -9.15
CA PRO A 688 -4.73 32.02 -9.91
C PRO A 688 -3.46 32.24 -9.09
N GLU A 689 -3.54 32.58 -7.80
CA GLU A 689 -2.36 32.80 -6.94
C GLU A 689 -1.93 31.50 -6.24
N SER A 690 -2.84 30.83 -5.53
CA SER A 690 -2.54 29.58 -4.81
C SER A 690 -2.44 28.36 -5.74
N LYS A 691 -3.01 28.46 -6.96
CA LYS A 691 -3.23 27.33 -7.88
C LYS A 691 -4.12 26.24 -7.27
N VAL A 692 -5.01 26.59 -6.34
CA VAL A 692 -5.98 25.66 -5.72
C VAL A 692 -7.35 25.81 -6.39
N PHE A 693 -8.08 24.70 -6.49
CA PHE A 693 -9.50 24.67 -6.83
C PHE A 693 -10.31 24.61 -5.53
N ASN A 694 -11.09 25.64 -5.25
CA ASN A 694 -12.04 25.67 -4.15
C ASN A 694 -13.40 25.14 -4.65
N GLU A 695 -14.06 24.27 -3.90
CA GLU A 695 -15.39 23.76 -4.24
C GLU A 695 -16.48 24.84 -4.10
N LEU A 696 -17.38 24.93 -5.08
CA LEU A 696 -18.54 25.82 -5.06
C LEU A 696 -19.82 25.06 -4.66
N PRO A 697 -20.86 25.75 -4.13
CA PRO A 697 -22.17 25.15 -3.93
C PRO A 697 -22.74 24.59 -5.23
N SER A 698 -23.48 23.48 -5.17
CA SER A 698 -24.02 22.78 -6.36
C SER A 698 -24.89 23.67 -7.26
N SER A 699 -25.56 24.68 -6.70
CA SER A 699 -26.32 25.70 -7.45
C SER A 699 -25.47 26.54 -8.42
N ALA A 700 -24.13 26.53 -8.30
CA ALA A 700 -23.23 27.12 -9.30
C ALA A 700 -23.28 26.38 -10.65
N LEU A 701 -23.67 25.09 -10.67
CA LEU A 701 -23.95 24.37 -11.93
C LEU A 701 -25.19 24.91 -12.63
N GLU A 702 -26.24 25.24 -11.88
CA GLU A 702 -27.47 25.86 -12.42
C GLU A 702 -27.16 27.24 -13.04
N GLN A 703 -26.20 27.98 -12.48
CA GLN A 703 -25.72 29.25 -13.05
C GLN A 703 -24.81 29.11 -14.29
N ASN A 704 -24.28 27.92 -14.55
CA ASN A 704 -23.70 27.52 -15.84
C ASN A 704 -24.78 26.97 -16.81
N SER A 705 -26.04 26.82 -16.39
CA SER A 705 -27.09 26.07 -17.11
C SER A 705 -28.06 26.95 -17.92
N LEU A 706 -27.60 28.03 -18.54
CA LEU A 706 -28.31 28.65 -19.67
C LEU A 706 -28.14 27.87 -21.00
N MET A 707 -27.68 26.62 -20.90
CA MET A 707 -27.57 25.65 -21.99
C MET A 707 -28.94 25.37 -22.62
N LYS A 708 -29.06 25.66 -23.92
CA LYS A 708 -30.25 25.32 -24.73
C LYS A 708 -30.32 23.82 -25.02
N PHE A 709 -30.73 23.02 -24.03
CA PHE A 709 -31.00 21.60 -24.23
C PHE A 709 -32.27 21.38 -25.08
N SER A 710 -32.08 21.22 -26.39
CA SER A 710 -33.14 20.81 -27.31
C SER A 710 -33.45 19.31 -27.17
N GLY A 711 -34.27 18.97 -26.18
CA GLY A 711 -35.10 17.75 -26.20
C GLY A 711 -34.41 16.42 -25.85
N ARG A 712 -34.17 16.18 -24.56
CA ARG A 712 -34.35 14.88 -23.87
C ARG A 712 -34.25 15.09 -22.35
N GLU A 713 -35.30 14.71 -21.63
CA GLU A 713 -35.32 14.76 -20.17
C GLU A 713 -34.48 13.63 -19.55
N PHE A 714 -33.74 13.93 -18.48
CA PHE A 714 -33.13 12.89 -17.65
C PHE A 714 -34.15 12.38 -16.61
N PRO A 715 -34.25 11.07 -16.37
CA PRO A 715 -35.22 10.51 -15.44
C PRO A 715 -34.83 10.80 -13.98
N ASN A 716 -35.63 11.61 -13.31
CA ASN A 716 -35.53 11.91 -11.88
C ASN A 716 -35.64 10.61 -11.04
N PRO A 717 -34.77 10.33 -10.04
CA PRO A 717 -34.80 9.08 -9.28
C PRO A 717 -36.10 8.92 -8.49
N ARG A 718 -36.98 8.04 -8.96
CA ARG A 718 -38.29 7.81 -8.33
C ARG A 718 -38.15 7.02 -7.04
N ARG A 719 -38.77 7.53 -5.97
CA ARG A 719 -39.23 6.69 -4.85
C ARG A 719 -40.11 5.57 -5.42
N GLY A 720 -39.86 4.34 -5.03
CA GLY A 720 -40.62 3.19 -5.53
C GLY A 720 -42.07 3.19 -5.02
N GLN A 721 -43.01 2.94 -5.92
CA GLN A 721 -44.37 2.50 -5.58
C GLN A 721 -44.88 1.54 -6.67
N PHE A 722 -45.72 0.59 -6.26
CA PHE A 722 -46.11 -0.56 -7.08
C PHE A 722 -47.06 -0.18 -8.23
N THR A 723 -46.95 -0.92 -9.33
CA THR A 723 -47.87 -0.85 -10.46
C THR A 723 -49.19 -1.54 -10.15
N LYS A 724 -50.31 -0.83 -10.30
CA LYS A 724 -51.60 -1.43 -10.69
C LYS A 724 -52.27 -0.63 -11.81
N THR A 725 -52.93 -1.37 -12.68
CA THR A 725 -53.58 -0.96 -13.92
C THR A 725 -54.84 -0.13 -13.69
N GLY A 726 -55.16 0.77 -14.64
CA GLY A 726 -56.45 1.45 -14.72
C GLY A 726 -56.38 2.79 -15.43
N ALA A 727 -56.99 2.92 -16.61
CA ALA A 727 -57.04 4.16 -17.37
C ALA A 727 -58.50 4.55 -17.69
N PHE A 728 -58.90 5.75 -17.30
CA PHE A 728 -60.09 6.47 -17.81
C PHE A 728 -59.84 7.99 -17.79
N PRO A 729 -60.54 8.81 -18.60
CA PRO A 729 -60.04 10.13 -19.00
C PRO A 729 -60.63 11.35 -18.26
N LYS A 730 -59.87 12.44 -18.35
CA LYS A 730 -60.19 13.88 -18.23
C LYS A 730 -61.63 14.31 -17.85
N GLY A 731 -61.74 15.16 -16.82
CA GLY A 731 -62.86 16.08 -16.60
C GLY A 731 -62.44 17.29 -15.75
N GLN A 732 -62.93 18.48 -16.13
CA GLN A 732 -63.15 19.74 -15.38
C GLN A 732 -62.52 19.88 -13.96
N SER A 733 -61.67 20.85 -13.57
CA SER A 733 -61.56 22.33 -13.77
C SER A 733 -62.00 23.16 -12.54
N PHE A 734 -61.36 24.32 -12.34
CA PHE A 734 -61.65 25.45 -11.41
C PHE A 734 -61.07 25.47 -9.97
N PHE A 735 -60.18 26.47 -9.77
CA PHE A 735 -60.06 27.44 -8.66
C PHE A 735 -59.98 27.03 -7.17
N ALA A 736 -58.77 27.19 -6.63
CA ALA A 736 -58.38 27.97 -5.44
C ALA A 736 -59.38 28.36 -4.33
N ALA A 737 -59.10 27.87 -3.10
CA ALA A 737 -59.30 28.52 -1.78
C ALA A 737 -58.38 27.76 -0.77
N THR A 738 -57.36 28.36 -0.14
CA THR A 738 -57.31 29.07 1.16
C THR A 738 -57.67 28.28 2.43
N GLU A 739 -56.84 28.53 3.47
CA GLU A 739 -57.07 28.37 4.93
C GLU A 739 -56.98 26.99 5.64
N GLN A 740 -55.85 26.84 6.35
CA GLN A 740 -55.67 26.44 7.77
C GLN A 740 -56.74 25.59 8.51
N MET A 741 -56.25 24.43 9.01
CA MET A 741 -56.56 23.70 10.28
C MET A 741 -57.86 23.99 11.08
N PRO A 742 -58.50 22.91 11.59
CA PRO A 742 -58.40 22.66 13.04
C PRO A 742 -58.22 21.17 13.47
N ASN A 743 -58.03 20.95 14.77
CA ASN A 743 -57.90 19.63 15.42
C ASN A 743 -59.25 18.99 15.78
N SER A 744 -59.37 17.65 15.75
CA SER A 744 -60.18 16.89 16.74
C SER A 744 -59.96 15.36 16.74
N GLU A 745 -59.58 14.85 17.92
CA GLU A 745 -60.03 13.60 18.60
C GLU A 745 -60.11 12.20 17.94
N LYS A 746 -59.29 11.31 18.52
CA LYS A 746 -59.45 9.86 18.82
C LYS A 746 -60.84 9.20 18.62
N LYS A 747 -60.85 7.97 18.06
CA LYS A 747 -61.56 6.79 18.62
C LYS A 747 -61.19 5.44 17.96
N ALA A 748 -61.33 4.36 18.75
CA ALA A 748 -61.19 2.92 18.43
C ALA A 748 -59.78 2.44 17.96
N ASN A 749 -59.25 1.25 18.31
CA ASN A 749 -59.77 -0.12 18.57
C ASN A 749 -60.22 -0.85 17.28
N GLU A 750 -59.95 -2.14 17.06
CA GLU A 750 -59.16 -3.15 17.80
C GLU A 750 -58.84 -4.36 16.89
N GLN A 751 -57.88 -5.21 17.29
CA GLN A 751 -57.63 -6.58 16.76
C GLN A 751 -57.22 -6.65 15.26
N LEU A 752 -56.37 -7.57 14.79
CA LEU A 752 -55.98 -8.89 15.26
C LEU A 752 -54.46 -9.11 15.21
N SER A 753 -53.91 -9.59 16.32
CA SER A 753 -52.66 -10.36 16.37
C SER A 753 -52.93 -11.65 17.12
N ASN A 754 -52.68 -12.82 16.53
CA ASN A 754 -52.47 -14.11 17.21
C ASN A 754 -52.06 -15.20 16.22
N LEU A 755 -51.50 -16.31 16.76
CA LEU A 755 -50.73 -17.40 16.12
C LEU A 755 -49.21 -17.12 16.17
N PHE A 756 -48.41 -17.73 17.06
CA PHE A 756 -48.70 -18.82 18.03
C PHE A 756 -48.26 -18.47 19.46
N ASP A 757 -48.84 -19.20 20.42
CA ASP A 757 -48.62 -19.15 21.87
C ASP A 757 -48.32 -20.58 22.37
N PHE A 758 -47.63 -20.74 23.50
CA PHE A 758 -47.63 -21.93 24.38
C PHE A 758 -46.84 -21.65 25.69
N THR A 759 -47.53 -21.14 26.73
CA THR A 759 -47.63 -21.66 28.13
C THR A 759 -46.38 -22.19 28.88
N GLU A 760 -46.19 -22.06 30.21
CA GLU A 760 -46.97 -21.43 31.30
C GLU A 760 -46.18 -21.34 32.65
N THR A 761 -46.22 -20.18 33.32
CA THR A 761 -46.43 -20.00 34.79
C THR A 761 -45.30 -20.36 35.84
N PRO A 762 -45.45 -20.07 37.17
CA PRO A 762 -45.21 -18.72 37.72
C PRO A 762 -44.55 -18.64 39.14
N SER A 763 -44.66 -17.46 39.77
CA SER A 763 -44.56 -17.13 41.22
C SER A 763 -43.16 -16.72 41.77
N SER A 764 -43.03 -15.86 42.81
CA SER A 764 -43.89 -14.79 43.36
C SER A 764 -43.11 -13.93 44.40
N ILE A 765 -43.70 -12.84 44.93
CA ILE A 765 -43.25 -12.03 46.11
C ILE A 765 -42.00 -11.14 45.82
N GLY A 766 -41.84 -9.92 46.36
CA GLY A 766 -42.68 -9.11 47.28
C GLY A 766 -42.18 -7.65 47.42
N ARG A 767 -42.85 -6.85 48.27
CA ARG A 767 -42.57 -5.40 48.48
C ARG A 767 -41.67 -5.12 49.69
N ALA A 768 -40.72 -4.18 49.57
CA ALA A 768 -40.28 -3.26 50.65
C ALA A 768 -39.34 -2.16 50.09
N ALA A 769 -38.98 -1.11 50.85
CA ALA A 769 -39.79 0.06 51.25
C ALA A 769 -38.93 1.05 52.09
N GLN A 770 -39.30 2.34 52.04
CA GLN A 770 -38.90 3.44 52.95
C GLN A 770 -37.47 4.01 52.90
N ALA A 771 -37.41 5.35 52.86
CA ALA A 771 -36.22 6.19 52.98
C ALA A 771 -36.24 7.00 54.28
N ARG A 772 -35.08 7.46 54.76
CA ARG A 772 -34.87 8.54 55.76
C ARG A 772 -33.39 8.97 55.74
N LYS A 773 -32.96 10.21 56.07
CA LYS A 773 -33.53 11.58 55.95
C LYS A 773 -32.42 12.59 56.35
N LYS A 774 -32.58 13.88 55.97
CA LYS A 774 -31.79 15.08 56.34
C LYS A 774 -30.49 15.30 55.56
N ASN A 775 -29.90 16.50 55.40
CA ASN A 775 -30.26 17.96 55.43
C ASN A 775 -28.97 18.67 54.91
N GLY A 776 -28.91 19.91 54.40
CA GLY A 776 -29.88 20.93 53.96
C GLY A 776 -29.35 21.56 52.65
N ASP A 777 -30.12 22.34 51.88
CA ASP A 777 -30.36 23.78 52.08
C ASP A 777 -29.11 24.68 51.94
N GLU A 778 -28.88 25.26 50.75
CA GLU A 778 -28.91 26.73 50.55
C GLU A 778 -28.81 27.17 49.06
N LYS A 779 -29.39 28.34 48.77
CA LYS A 779 -29.48 29.09 47.49
C LYS A 779 -30.25 30.40 47.78
N PRO A 780 -30.28 31.45 46.91
CA PRO A 780 -29.51 31.76 45.69
C PRO A 780 -28.81 33.16 45.92
N PRO A 781 -28.79 34.24 45.08
CA PRO A 781 -29.19 34.43 43.67
C PRO A 781 -28.38 35.42 42.76
N VAL A 782 -28.74 35.39 41.47
CA VAL A 782 -28.91 36.52 40.51
C VAL A 782 -27.73 37.22 39.80
N SER A 783 -27.91 37.32 38.47
CA SER A 783 -27.27 38.21 37.46
C SER A 783 -25.80 37.95 37.09
N LYS A 784 -25.38 38.22 35.85
CA LYS A 784 -26.08 38.92 34.75
C LYS A 784 -25.89 38.22 33.41
#